data_AF-A0A0J8RCB4-F1
#
_entry.id   AF-A0A0J8RCB4-F1
#
_cell.length_a   1.000
_cell.length_b   1.000
_cell.length_c   1.000
_cell.angle_alpha   90.00
_cell.angle_beta   90.00
_cell.angle_gamma   90.00
#
_symmetry.space_group_name_H-M   'P 1'
#
loop_
_entity.id
_entity.type
_entity.pdbx_description
1 polymer ?
#
loop_
_entity_poly.entity_id
_entity_poly.type
_entity_poly.pdbx_seq_one_letter_code
_entity_poly.pdbx_strand_id
1 'polypeptide(L)'
;MPITLIIPRKVTMVLLFKGEITDFNLTNRVQDRINDVAFDIERLDESFLWNSYMIGPLLQFRSRLADHERHLLDSSQILSSVIRGFVQSTTIPSPPLKSIPAGLPATLTLISRLSSRRTGTRFNSRGIDDDGQVSNFVETETILWTPPGITFSYTQVRGSVPIFWEQTPGLIPGQQKIQVTRSVGATQHAFDKHFQSLQLNYGEAHVINLLSETKPGELELSEKFRYHSRHSPLRRMSEKGAPSEHHLLRWTDFDFHAETKGPAGYENAMLIEHKLGFSIDRFAYFLSEDPNGDTTPRSKVDEGKSTIILHQEGVFRTNCLDCLDRTNLVQSLISVMVLERFLMQNSYTLPHEFWGRHSTLWADNGDALSKIYAGTGALKSSFTRHGKMSIAGAIADARKSVTRLYVNNFIDNARQNTIDILLGALTGQTAVHLYDPVNDHVMAELAERFTEFSSTKTVRIWVGTFNVNGRPCNANEDLGLWLHAHLAKFPKEPTLVAVGFQEIVDLSPQQIMSTDPRSRRIWEEAVKKTLDRETSRRGTSPYVLLRSGQLVGAALLLFAKEDVLREIKNVEGSVKKSLTAISKTGLSGIAGNKGGCAIRLEYSNTRICFLTAHLAAGFANYEERNRDYNTIAHGLRFQRNRTINDHDAIIWLGDFNYRIELNDNKVRSLIEKGSLEELYEKDQLNLQISAGVTFQDYFEGPITFPPTYRYNNGTDVYDTSEKRRIPAWCDRVLWKGEILNQVEYNTAPLKFSDHRPVYAVFECAILTVDEGLKARLSHELYEKHKKAIETTSSHSESGRTEEVGLIRDVYTPPGLPPASSDRHKWWLDDERDRIYPSNPSRSDRSSNDAKSASLPHRRLASSDNVAPLKSGILLDLDFTEYGNVLPLAKRETSAMQELVELSETPKKKGPPVPQKPLSLTKNPVVDPRFKGKGTAMATRALGGTNADDSTYKPPFRRSTGRRWAPKYTVLERRSITIREVA
;
A
#
# COMPACT_ATOMS: atom_id res chain seq x y z
N MET A 1 30.21 4.60 -27.15
CA MET A 1 29.43 3.34 -27.07
C MET A 1 28.51 3.45 -25.85
N PRO A 2 27.22 3.09 -25.94
CA PRO A 2 26.32 3.17 -24.79
C PRO A 2 26.66 2.11 -23.73
N ILE A 3 26.50 2.47 -22.45
CA ILE A 3 26.71 1.55 -21.33
C ILE A 3 25.44 0.71 -21.16
N THR A 4 25.51 -0.57 -21.53
CA THR A 4 24.40 -1.52 -21.35
C THR A 4 24.23 -1.87 -19.88
N LEU A 5 23.28 -1.22 -19.18
CA LEU A 5 22.86 -1.67 -17.85
C LEU A 5 22.22 -3.07 -17.95
N ILE A 6 22.90 -4.10 -17.43
CA ILE A 6 22.40 -5.48 -17.47
C ILE A 6 21.34 -5.69 -16.38
N ILE A 7 20.11 -5.26 -16.66
CA ILE A 7 18.95 -5.55 -15.81
C ILE A 7 18.57 -7.04 -16.01
N PRO A 8 18.43 -7.85 -14.93
CA PRO A 8 18.16 -9.27 -15.05
C PRO A 8 16.81 -9.57 -15.71
N ARG A 9 16.81 -10.55 -16.63
CA ARG A 9 15.74 -10.91 -17.61
C ARG A 9 14.38 -11.39 -17.03
N LYS A 10 13.99 -11.02 -15.81
CA LYS A 10 12.68 -11.34 -15.22
C LYS A 10 11.85 -10.12 -14.77
N VAL A 11 12.29 -8.90 -15.08
CA VAL A 11 11.46 -7.69 -14.95
C VAL A 11 11.03 -7.22 -16.34
N THR A 12 9.73 -7.29 -16.63
CA THR A 12 9.18 -6.78 -17.89
C THR A 12 8.97 -5.26 -17.82
N MET A 13 10.07 -4.50 -17.77
CA MET A 13 10.05 -3.13 -18.30
C MET A 13 9.94 -3.23 -19.82
N VAL A 14 8.88 -2.64 -20.38
CA VAL A 14 8.58 -2.71 -21.81
C VAL A 14 9.26 -1.54 -22.52
N LEU A 15 10.57 -1.64 -22.73
CA LEU A 15 11.28 -0.81 -23.72
C LEU A 15 10.94 -1.32 -25.13
N LEU A 16 9.73 -1.01 -25.60
CA LEU A 16 9.28 -1.28 -26.97
C LEU A 16 9.16 0.02 -27.78
N PHE A 17 10.31 0.64 -28.06
CA PHE A 17 10.48 1.37 -29.32
C PHE A 17 11.87 1.10 -29.90
N LYS A 18 11.90 0.51 -31.10
CA LYS A 18 12.99 0.69 -32.06
C LYS A 18 12.57 1.84 -32.96
N GLY A 19 12.96 3.05 -32.57
CA GLY A 19 12.59 4.29 -33.22
C GLY A 19 12.99 5.44 -32.29
N GLU A 20 13.50 6.53 -32.87
CA GLU A 20 14.06 7.65 -32.13
C GLU A 20 12.92 8.50 -31.53
N ILE A 21 12.63 8.26 -30.24
CA ILE A 21 11.69 9.04 -29.43
C ILE A 21 12.45 9.63 -28.23
N THR A 22 13.58 10.28 -28.51
CA THR A 22 14.37 11.04 -27.54
C THR A 22 13.88 12.48 -27.37
N ASP A 23 13.13 12.97 -28.36
CA ASP A 23 12.80 14.39 -28.53
C ASP A 23 11.35 14.70 -28.11
N PHE A 24 10.63 13.71 -27.57
CA PHE A 24 9.19 13.80 -27.26
C PHE A 24 8.91 13.44 -25.81
N ASN A 25 8.59 14.46 -24.99
CA ASN A 25 8.18 14.30 -23.60
C ASN A 25 6.89 13.45 -23.54
N LEU A 26 7.01 12.19 -23.11
CA LEU A 26 5.88 11.26 -22.96
C LEU A 26 5.13 11.38 -21.63
N THR A 27 5.68 12.08 -20.62
CA THR A 27 5.06 12.21 -19.28
C THR A 27 3.86 13.16 -19.28
N ASN A 28 3.86 14.18 -20.13
CA ASN A 28 2.86 15.25 -20.13
C ASN A 28 1.80 15.01 -21.24
N ARG A 29 0.68 15.77 -21.25
CA ARG A 29 -0.37 15.68 -22.28
C ARG A 29 -0.04 16.56 -23.49
N VAL A 30 -0.76 16.39 -24.62
CA VAL A 30 -0.64 17.29 -25.79
C VAL A 30 -0.92 18.74 -25.39
N GLN A 31 -1.99 18.97 -24.63
CA GLN A 31 -2.40 20.29 -24.15
C GLN A 31 -1.32 21.04 -23.35
N ASP A 32 -0.42 20.32 -22.67
CA ASP A 32 0.61 20.90 -21.80
C ASP A 32 1.94 21.17 -22.54
N ARG A 33 2.11 20.68 -23.77
CA ARG A 33 3.39 20.69 -24.52
C ARG A 33 3.49 21.74 -25.63
N ILE A 34 2.39 22.40 -26.02
CA ILE A 34 2.32 23.13 -27.30
C ILE A 34 3.09 24.45 -27.34
N ASN A 35 3.49 24.99 -26.18
CA ASN A 35 4.41 26.13 -26.10
C ASN A 35 5.89 25.73 -26.02
N ASP A 36 6.20 24.43 -25.98
CA ASP A 36 7.53 23.91 -25.65
C ASP A 36 8.27 23.47 -26.90
N VAL A 37 9.17 24.35 -27.36
CA VAL A 37 9.92 24.23 -28.61
C VAL A 37 11.03 23.17 -28.54
N ALA A 38 11.47 22.80 -27.33
CA ALA A 38 12.53 21.82 -27.08
C ALA A 38 12.14 20.82 -25.98
N PHE A 39 12.75 19.64 -26.00
CA PHE A 39 12.62 18.65 -24.93
C PHE A 39 13.34 19.15 -23.66
N ASP A 40 12.57 19.71 -22.73
CA ASP A 40 13.07 20.16 -21.44
C ASP A 40 12.88 19.08 -20.37
N ILE A 41 14.01 18.56 -19.87
CA ILE A 41 14.07 17.54 -18.81
C ILE A 41 13.49 18.07 -17.48
N GLU A 42 13.57 19.38 -17.25
CA GLU A 42 13.12 20.03 -16.01
C GLU A 42 11.57 20.16 -15.96
N ARG A 43 10.87 19.80 -17.05
CA ARG A 43 9.40 19.82 -17.20
C ARG A 43 8.74 18.44 -17.25
N LEU A 44 9.48 17.36 -16.98
CA LEU A 44 8.93 16.00 -16.92
C LEU A 44 8.05 15.85 -15.67
N ASP A 45 6.78 15.41 -15.82
CA ASP A 45 5.96 15.06 -14.65
C ASP A 45 6.53 13.83 -13.94
N GLU A 46 7.19 14.09 -12.81
CA GLU A 46 7.75 13.12 -11.86
C GLU A 46 6.72 12.06 -11.41
N SER A 47 5.43 12.39 -11.48
CA SER A 47 4.30 11.51 -11.15
C SER A 47 4.06 10.42 -12.21
N PHE A 48 4.59 10.57 -13.43
CA PHE A 48 4.54 9.58 -14.51
C PHE A 48 5.94 9.13 -14.98
N LEU A 49 7.00 9.87 -14.64
CA LEU A 49 8.40 9.51 -14.84
C LEU A 49 8.79 8.31 -13.95
N TRP A 50 8.73 7.10 -14.51
CA TRP A 50 8.88 5.86 -13.76
C TRP A 50 10.28 5.63 -13.20
N ASN A 51 11.30 6.18 -13.87
CA ASN A 51 12.69 6.08 -13.48
C ASN A 51 13.19 7.30 -12.69
N SER A 52 12.29 8.17 -12.18
CA SER A 52 12.65 9.39 -11.46
C SER A 52 13.67 9.16 -10.34
N TYR A 53 13.48 8.14 -9.49
CA TYR A 53 14.43 7.76 -8.45
C TYR A 53 15.80 7.31 -9.01
N MET A 54 15.82 6.62 -10.16
CA MET A 54 17.04 6.09 -10.76
C MET A 54 17.88 7.19 -11.42
N ILE A 55 17.24 8.21 -12.01
CA ILE A 55 17.93 9.32 -12.67
C ILE A 55 18.03 10.58 -11.80
N GLY A 56 17.31 10.67 -10.69
CA GLY A 56 17.27 11.84 -9.79
C GLY A 56 18.65 12.40 -9.42
N PRO A 57 19.63 11.57 -9.01
CA PRO A 57 21.00 12.04 -8.77
C PRO A 57 21.66 12.64 -10.03
N LEU A 58 21.45 12.04 -11.20
CA LEU A 58 21.96 12.55 -12.48
C LEU A 58 21.26 13.86 -12.90
N LEU A 59 19.99 14.05 -12.55
CA LEU A 59 19.26 15.31 -12.76
C LEU A 59 19.78 16.42 -11.84
N GLN A 60 20.04 16.08 -10.57
CA GLN A 60 20.62 16.99 -9.58
C GLN A 60 22.07 17.38 -9.93
N PHE A 61 22.83 16.46 -10.53
CA PHE A 61 24.15 16.75 -11.11
C PHE A 61 24.02 17.64 -12.36
N ARG A 62 23.14 17.29 -13.31
CA ARG A 62 22.88 18.07 -14.53
C ARG A 62 22.53 19.53 -14.26
N SER A 63 21.69 19.81 -13.27
CA SER A 63 21.24 21.18 -12.98
C SER A 63 22.36 22.10 -12.47
N ARG A 64 23.50 21.54 -12.04
CA ARG A 64 24.70 22.26 -11.56
C ARG A 64 25.74 22.51 -12.64
N LEU A 65 25.79 21.64 -13.67
CA LEU A 65 26.68 21.74 -14.82
C LEU A 65 26.49 23.07 -15.59
N ALA A 66 27.58 23.55 -16.18
CA ALA A 66 27.53 24.68 -17.11
C ALA A 66 26.75 24.32 -18.38
N ASP A 67 26.17 25.30 -19.08
CA ASP A 67 25.25 25.06 -20.20
C ASP A 67 25.87 24.21 -21.32
N HIS A 68 27.17 24.39 -21.60
CA HIS A 68 27.90 23.56 -22.56
C HIS A 68 27.98 22.08 -22.13
N GLU A 69 28.34 21.82 -20.88
CA GLU A 69 28.42 20.46 -20.31
C GLU A 69 27.03 19.81 -20.19
N ARG A 70 26.01 20.62 -19.87
CA ARG A 70 24.60 20.23 -19.83
C ARG A 70 24.12 19.78 -21.21
N HIS A 71 24.42 20.56 -22.26
CA HIS A 71 24.14 20.17 -23.64
C HIS A 71 24.90 18.90 -24.07
N LEU A 72 26.16 18.73 -23.65
CA LEU A 72 26.91 17.49 -23.90
C LEU A 72 26.25 16.28 -23.20
N LEU A 73 25.88 16.41 -21.92
CA LEU A 73 25.20 15.37 -21.16
C LEU A 73 23.84 15.00 -21.76
N ASP A 74 23.04 15.99 -22.16
CA ASP A 74 21.74 15.79 -22.80
C ASP A 74 21.90 15.11 -24.17
N SER A 75 22.86 15.55 -24.98
CA SER A 75 23.18 14.94 -26.28
C SER A 75 23.69 13.49 -26.17
N SER A 76 24.18 13.06 -25.00
CA SER A 76 24.59 11.68 -24.75
C SER A 76 23.41 10.70 -24.60
N GLN A 77 22.17 11.21 -24.48
CA GLN A 77 20.92 10.46 -24.31
C GLN A 77 20.85 9.56 -23.06
N ILE A 78 21.82 9.67 -22.14
CA ILE A 78 21.85 8.90 -20.89
C ILE A 78 20.65 9.20 -19.97
N LEU A 79 20.11 10.42 -20.04
CA LEU A 79 18.92 10.87 -19.33
C LEU A 79 17.62 10.52 -20.08
N SER A 80 17.44 9.24 -20.39
CA SER A 80 16.21 8.72 -21.01
C SER A 80 15.02 8.78 -20.05
N SER A 81 13.93 9.49 -20.41
CA SER A 81 12.68 9.47 -19.65
C SER A 81 11.88 8.18 -19.91
N VAL A 82 11.40 7.49 -18.87
CA VAL A 82 10.62 6.25 -19.02
C VAL A 82 9.23 6.40 -18.38
N ILE A 83 8.17 6.31 -19.17
CA ILE A 83 6.80 6.08 -18.65
C ILE A 83 6.49 4.59 -18.55
N ARG A 84 5.45 4.25 -17.77
CA ARG A 84 4.92 2.87 -17.68
C ARG A 84 3.44 2.86 -18.04
N GLY A 85 3.01 1.87 -18.82
CA GLY A 85 1.61 1.71 -19.21
C GLY A 85 1.48 1.19 -20.64
N PHE A 86 1.05 2.06 -21.57
CA PHE A 86 0.83 1.72 -22.96
C PHE A 86 1.07 2.94 -23.87
N VAL A 87 1.65 2.73 -25.05
CA VAL A 87 1.73 3.71 -26.15
C VAL A 87 1.57 2.92 -27.44
N GLN A 88 0.62 3.28 -28.28
CA GLN A 88 0.52 2.73 -29.64
C GLN A 88 -0.17 3.72 -30.59
N SER A 89 0.45 3.90 -31.75
CA SER A 89 -0.09 4.67 -32.88
C SER A 89 -0.53 3.73 -34.00
N THR A 90 -1.56 4.14 -34.75
CA THR A 90 -1.98 3.47 -35.98
C THR A 90 -2.35 4.51 -37.03
N THR A 91 -1.84 4.33 -38.25
CA THR A 91 -2.24 5.15 -39.40
C THR A 91 -3.69 4.84 -39.74
N ILE A 92 -4.42 5.84 -40.24
CA ILE A 92 -5.83 5.76 -40.66
C ILE A 92 -6.05 6.68 -41.87
N PRO A 93 -7.11 6.47 -42.68
CA PRO A 93 -7.54 7.47 -43.66
C PRO A 93 -7.97 8.76 -42.96
N SER A 94 -7.59 9.92 -43.49
CA SER A 94 -8.00 11.21 -42.93
C SER A 94 -9.51 11.43 -43.06
N PRO A 95 -10.19 11.94 -42.01
CA PRO A 95 -11.47 12.62 -42.20
C PRO A 95 -11.27 13.88 -43.07
N PRO A 96 -12.20 14.22 -43.98
CA PRO A 96 -12.18 15.44 -44.78
C PRO A 96 -12.58 16.65 -43.93
N LEU A 97 -11.69 17.06 -43.02
CA LEU A 97 -11.82 18.30 -42.27
C LEU A 97 -11.56 19.49 -43.20
N LYS A 98 -12.15 20.67 -42.92
CA LYS A 98 -11.81 21.98 -43.53
C LYS A 98 -11.36 21.95 -45.03
N SER A 99 -12.16 21.34 -45.91
CA SER A 99 -11.90 21.21 -47.37
C SER A 99 -10.68 20.36 -47.82
N ILE A 100 -10.07 19.61 -46.90
CA ILE A 100 -8.94 18.70 -47.17
C ILE A 100 -9.46 17.41 -47.85
N PRO A 101 -8.75 16.85 -48.87
CA PRO A 101 -9.12 15.58 -49.47
C PRO A 101 -9.16 14.43 -48.45
N ALA A 102 -10.24 13.63 -48.49
CA ALA A 102 -10.35 12.41 -47.69
C ALA A 102 -9.32 11.37 -48.12
N GLY A 103 -8.69 10.69 -47.16
CA GLY A 103 -7.79 9.56 -47.43
C GLY A 103 -6.29 9.85 -47.40
N LEU A 104 -5.87 11.06 -47.00
CA LEU A 104 -4.48 11.30 -46.60
C LEU A 104 -4.13 10.46 -45.35
N PRO A 105 -2.85 10.12 -45.10
CA PRO A 105 -2.46 9.36 -43.91
C PRO A 105 -2.56 10.21 -42.65
N ALA A 106 -3.63 10.01 -41.88
CA ALA A 106 -3.79 10.52 -40.52
C ALA A 106 -3.31 9.49 -39.49
N THR A 107 -3.11 9.91 -38.24
CA THR A 107 -2.61 9.02 -37.16
C THR A 107 -3.51 9.10 -35.92
N LEU A 108 -4.02 7.94 -35.50
CA LEU A 108 -4.71 7.74 -34.22
C LEU A 108 -3.74 7.10 -33.23
N THR A 109 -3.50 7.78 -32.11
CA THR A 109 -2.58 7.33 -31.05
C THR A 109 -3.32 7.21 -29.72
N LEU A 110 -3.02 6.15 -28.96
CA LEU A 110 -3.52 5.93 -27.61
C LEU A 110 -2.34 5.79 -26.65
N ILE A 111 -2.28 6.67 -25.65
CA ILE A 111 -1.28 6.67 -24.59
C ILE A 111 -1.99 6.39 -23.26
N SER A 112 -1.45 5.49 -22.44
CA SER A 112 -1.83 5.36 -21.03
C SER A 112 -0.59 5.47 -20.15
N ARG A 113 -0.56 6.48 -19.28
CA ARG A 113 0.47 6.72 -18.27
C ARG A 113 -0.01 6.22 -16.91
N LEU A 114 0.62 5.19 -16.37
CA LEU A 114 0.46 4.75 -14.97
C LEU A 114 1.33 5.64 -14.07
N SER A 115 0.81 6.06 -12.92
CA SER A 115 1.56 6.89 -11.98
C SER A 115 2.55 6.10 -11.11
N SER A 116 3.74 6.66 -10.93
CA SER A 116 4.80 6.19 -10.03
C SER A 116 4.36 6.26 -8.56
N ARG A 117 3.68 7.35 -8.17
CA ARG A 117 3.41 7.77 -6.78
C ARG A 117 2.83 6.67 -5.87
N ARG A 118 1.83 5.93 -6.36
CA ARG A 118 1.14 4.87 -5.60
C ARG A 118 0.80 3.65 -6.47
N THR A 119 1.80 2.98 -7.02
CA THR A 119 1.58 1.73 -7.78
C THR A 119 1.86 0.47 -6.96
N GLY A 120 1.14 -0.60 -7.27
CA GLY A 120 1.42 -1.92 -6.74
C GLY A 120 0.50 -3.00 -7.31
N THR A 121 0.80 -4.26 -6.99
CA THR A 121 0.03 -5.42 -7.46
C THR A 121 -1.36 -5.51 -6.83
N ARG A 122 -2.23 -6.34 -7.42
CA ARG A 122 -3.70 -6.28 -7.23
C ARG A 122 -4.19 -6.33 -5.77
N PHE A 123 -3.50 -7.04 -4.88
CA PHE A 123 -3.86 -7.10 -3.46
C PHE A 123 -2.92 -6.32 -2.54
N ASN A 124 -1.74 -5.91 -3.02
CA ASN A 124 -0.71 -5.26 -2.20
C ASN A 124 -0.82 -3.72 -2.20
N SER A 125 -1.41 -3.11 -3.24
CA SER A 125 -1.71 -1.67 -3.23
C SER A 125 -3.18 -1.40 -3.53
N ARG A 126 -3.89 -0.80 -2.56
CA ARG A 126 -5.31 -0.43 -2.63
C ARG A 126 -5.54 0.94 -2.01
N GLY A 127 -6.67 1.56 -2.35
CA GLY A 127 -7.12 2.81 -1.77
C GLY A 127 -6.21 4.02 -2.03
N ILE A 128 -6.42 5.04 -1.21
CA ILE A 128 -5.65 6.30 -1.18
C ILE A 128 -4.48 6.22 -0.17
N ASP A 129 -3.55 7.18 -0.21
CA ASP A 129 -2.65 7.52 0.91
C ASP A 129 -2.86 8.94 1.46
N ASP A 130 -2.08 9.28 2.48
CA ASP A 130 -2.12 10.56 3.20
C ASP A 130 -1.81 11.78 2.32
N ASP A 131 -1.08 11.59 1.22
CA ASP A 131 -0.78 12.66 0.26
C ASP A 131 -1.80 12.75 -0.89
N GLY A 132 -2.89 11.99 -0.81
CA GLY A 132 -3.99 12.02 -1.79
C GLY A 132 -3.69 11.22 -3.06
N GLN A 133 -2.66 10.39 -3.08
CA GLN A 133 -2.34 9.56 -4.24
C GLN A 133 -3.20 8.29 -4.20
N VAL A 134 -3.77 7.87 -5.33
CA VAL A 134 -4.67 6.70 -5.40
C VAL A 134 -3.99 5.52 -6.07
N SER A 135 -4.24 4.31 -5.54
CA SER A 135 -3.58 3.10 -6.03
C SER A 135 -3.83 2.90 -7.52
N ASN A 136 -2.72 2.72 -8.26
CA ASN A 136 -2.69 2.48 -9.70
C ASN A 136 -3.52 3.54 -10.49
N PHE A 137 -3.28 4.81 -10.19
CA PHE A 137 -3.77 5.93 -11.00
C PHE A 137 -3.21 5.82 -12.44
N VAL A 138 -4.08 5.84 -13.44
CA VAL A 138 -3.75 5.84 -14.86
C VAL A 138 -4.44 7.01 -15.53
N GLU A 139 -3.67 7.84 -16.21
CA GLU A 139 -4.16 8.78 -17.20
C GLU A 139 -4.14 8.11 -18.59
N THR A 140 -5.21 8.25 -19.36
CA THR A 140 -5.32 7.73 -20.73
C THR A 140 -5.68 8.88 -21.68
N GLU A 141 -4.83 9.12 -22.67
CA GLU A 141 -4.95 10.17 -23.68
C GLU A 141 -5.17 9.55 -25.07
N THR A 142 -6.25 9.96 -25.74
CA THR A 142 -6.54 9.60 -27.15
C THR A 142 -6.19 10.80 -28.03
N ILE A 143 -5.23 10.65 -28.94
CA ILE A 143 -4.73 11.70 -29.82
C ILE A 143 -5.10 11.35 -31.27
N LEU A 144 -5.62 12.31 -32.02
CA LEU A 144 -5.89 12.20 -33.46
C LEU A 144 -5.19 13.35 -34.17
N TRP A 145 -4.18 13.03 -34.99
CA TRP A 145 -3.49 13.98 -35.85
C TRP A 145 -3.88 13.77 -37.31
N THR A 146 -4.17 14.86 -38.01
CA THR A 146 -4.55 14.85 -39.43
C THR A 146 -3.81 15.95 -40.21
N PRO A 147 -3.23 15.67 -41.38
CA PRO A 147 -2.69 16.71 -42.28
C PRO A 147 -3.76 17.78 -42.59
N PRO A 148 -3.38 19.05 -42.77
CA PRO A 148 -2.02 19.60 -42.80
C PRO A 148 -1.46 19.99 -41.42
N GLY A 149 -2.09 19.59 -40.30
CA GLY A 149 -1.61 19.99 -38.97
C GLY A 149 -2.64 20.05 -37.84
N ILE A 150 -3.87 19.56 -38.05
CA ILE A 150 -4.91 19.56 -37.02
C ILE A 150 -4.61 18.45 -36.00
N THR A 151 -4.57 18.81 -34.73
CA THR A 151 -4.31 17.89 -33.60
C THR A 151 -5.44 17.95 -32.60
N PHE A 152 -6.22 16.88 -32.53
CA PHE A 152 -7.19 16.60 -31.47
C PHE A 152 -6.51 15.80 -30.36
N SER A 153 -6.81 16.10 -29.08
CA SER A 153 -6.52 15.21 -27.96
C SER A 153 -7.65 15.17 -26.94
N TYR A 154 -7.86 14.02 -26.32
CA TYR A 154 -8.78 13.87 -25.19
C TYR A 154 -8.20 12.99 -24.08
N THR A 155 -8.15 13.53 -22.87
CA THR A 155 -7.60 12.88 -21.68
C THR A 155 -8.71 12.42 -20.72
N GLN A 156 -8.55 11.24 -20.14
CA GLN A 156 -9.45 10.68 -19.12
C GLN A 156 -8.67 9.82 -18.11
N VAL A 157 -9.12 9.75 -16.86
CA VAL A 157 -8.35 9.13 -15.77
C VAL A 157 -9.10 7.95 -15.13
N ARG A 158 -8.35 7.03 -14.52
CA ARG A 158 -8.88 5.97 -13.66
C ARG A 158 -7.93 5.67 -12.50
N GLY A 159 -8.43 5.05 -11.45
CA GLY A 159 -7.61 4.63 -10.30
C GLY A 159 -8.46 4.06 -9.18
N SER A 160 -7.81 3.52 -8.15
CA SER A 160 -8.52 2.93 -7.00
C SER A 160 -9.49 3.91 -6.34
N VAL A 161 -10.54 3.37 -5.70
CA VAL A 161 -11.52 4.16 -4.94
C VAL A 161 -10.77 5.01 -3.89
N PRO A 162 -11.00 6.35 -3.82
CA PRO A 162 -10.13 7.30 -3.12
C PRO A 162 -10.40 7.35 -1.61
N ILE A 163 -10.41 6.19 -0.97
CA ILE A 163 -10.62 6.01 0.47
C ILE A 163 -9.58 5.02 0.99
N PHE A 164 -9.35 4.96 2.29
CA PHE A 164 -8.39 4.01 2.86
C PHE A 164 -9.02 2.62 3.00
N TRP A 165 -8.68 1.71 2.09
CA TRP A 165 -9.13 0.32 2.12
C TRP A 165 -8.04 -0.66 1.66
N GLU A 166 -8.11 -1.86 2.20
CA GLU A 166 -7.25 -3.01 1.90
C GLU A 166 -8.12 -4.21 1.51
N GLN A 167 -7.54 -5.21 0.84
CA GLN A 167 -8.25 -6.42 0.44
C GLN A 167 -7.35 -7.64 0.65
N THR A 168 -7.75 -8.54 1.55
CA THR A 168 -6.96 -9.73 1.86
C THR A 168 -6.99 -10.71 0.66
N PRO A 169 -5.83 -11.19 0.16
CA PRO A 169 -5.81 -12.25 -0.85
C PRO A 169 -6.41 -13.53 -0.27
N GLY A 170 -7.20 -14.23 -1.08
CA GLY A 170 -7.87 -15.47 -0.71
C GLY A 170 -7.57 -16.57 -1.72
N LEU A 171 -7.16 -17.74 -1.22
CA LEU A 171 -6.93 -18.95 -2.02
C LEU A 171 -8.21 -19.45 -2.70
N ILE A 172 -9.37 -19.22 -2.08
CA ILE A 172 -10.69 -19.56 -2.63
C ILE A 172 -11.33 -18.29 -3.25
N PRO A 173 -11.70 -18.33 -4.55
CA PRO A 173 -12.44 -17.23 -5.17
C PRO A 173 -13.72 -16.89 -4.41
N GLY A 174 -13.95 -15.59 -4.17
CA GLY A 174 -15.09 -15.10 -3.38
C GLY A 174 -14.82 -14.87 -1.90
N GLN A 175 -13.73 -15.42 -1.32
CA GLN A 175 -13.34 -15.14 0.08
C GLN A 175 -12.50 -13.85 0.25
N GLN A 176 -12.31 -13.07 -0.81
CA GLN A 176 -11.49 -11.85 -0.84
C GLN A 176 -12.19 -10.68 -0.13
N LYS A 177 -12.08 -10.62 1.20
CA LYS A 177 -12.72 -9.61 2.05
C LYS A 177 -12.12 -8.23 1.82
N ILE A 178 -12.98 -7.25 1.58
CA ILE A 178 -12.65 -5.82 1.57
C ILE A 178 -12.71 -5.32 3.01
N GLN A 179 -11.74 -4.51 3.42
CA GLN A 179 -11.73 -3.83 4.72
C GLN A 179 -11.36 -2.36 4.53
N VAL A 180 -12.28 -1.46 4.92
CA VAL A 180 -11.95 -0.04 5.10
C VAL A 180 -11.13 0.09 6.38
N THR A 181 -9.98 0.76 6.30
CA THR A 181 -8.96 0.74 7.37
C THR A 181 -8.93 1.99 8.25
N ARG A 182 -9.57 3.08 7.82
CA ARG A 182 -9.68 4.34 8.57
C ARG A 182 -11.13 4.81 8.74
N SER A 183 -11.36 5.72 9.68
CA SER A 183 -12.65 6.40 9.82
C SER A 183 -12.88 7.45 8.73
N VAL A 184 -14.12 7.96 8.61
CA VAL A 184 -14.45 9.03 7.66
C VAL A 184 -13.69 10.33 7.94
N GLY A 185 -13.56 10.75 9.21
CA GLY A 185 -12.75 11.93 9.56
C GLY A 185 -11.28 11.78 9.13
N ALA A 186 -10.67 10.63 9.46
CA ALA A 186 -9.31 10.28 9.05
C ALA A 186 -9.12 9.97 7.54
N THR A 187 -10.18 10.09 6.73
CA THR A 187 -10.14 9.89 5.27
C THR A 187 -10.42 11.19 4.49
N GLN A 188 -11.21 12.12 5.04
CA GLN A 188 -11.69 13.31 4.34
C GLN A 188 -10.55 14.22 3.86
N HIS A 189 -9.49 14.42 4.65
CA HIS A 189 -8.38 15.30 4.24
C HIS A 189 -7.64 14.78 2.99
N ALA A 190 -7.28 13.49 2.97
CA ALA A 190 -6.64 12.85 1.82
C ALA A 190 -7.56 12.86 0.58
N PHE A 191 -8.87 12.62 0.80
CA PHE A 191 -9.88 12.69 -0.26
C PHE A 191 -9.94 14.07 -0.92
N ASP A 192 -9.99 15.13 -0.13
CA ASP A 192 -10.06 16.51 -0.64
C ASP A 192 -8.76 16.92 -1.32
N LYS A 193 -7.59 16.56 -0.75
CA LYS A 193 -6.28 16.76 -1.39
C LYS A 193 -6.21 16.09 -2.77
N HIS A 194 -6.75 14.88 -2.90
CA HIS A 194 -6.80 14.15 -4.16
C HIS A 194 -7.68 14.85 -5.21
N PHE A 195 -8.91 15.24 -4.86
CA PHE A 195 -9.79 15.92 -5.81
C PHE A 195 -9.37 17.36 -6.11
N GLN A 196 -8.70 18.05 -5.17
CA GLN A 196 -8.05 19.33 -5.44
C GLN A 196 -6.89 19.18 -6.44
N SER A 197 -6.06 18.13 -6.32
CA SER A 197 -5.02 17.83 -7.31
C SER A 197 -5.62 17.49 -8.68
N LEU A 198 -6.72 16.73 -8.74
CA LEU A 198 -7.44 16.51 -10.00
C LEU A 198 -7.99 17.84 -10.56
N GLN A 199 -8.50 18.73 -9.72
CA GLN A 199 -9.02 20.02 -10.20
C GLN A 199 -7.91 20.91 -10.77
N LEU A 200 -6.79 21.04 -10.07
CA LEU A 200 -5.64 21.85 -10.50
C LEU A 200 -5.04 21.34 -11.81
N ASN A 201 -4.99 20.03 -12.00
CA ASN A 201 -4.35 19.43 -13.17
C ASN A 201 -5.31 19.28 -14.38
N TYR A 202 -6.63 19.13 -14.16
CA TYR A 202 -7.58 18.74 -15.22
C TYR A 202 -8.87 19.57 -15.31
N GLY A 203 -9.09 20.55 -14.44
CA GLY A 203 -10.35 21.31 -14.39
C GLY A 203 -11.48 20.57 -13.68
N GLU A 204 -12.68 20.52 -14.23
CA GLU A 204 -13.80 19.83 -13.57
C GLU A 204 -13.63 18.29 -13.56
N ALA A 205 -14.12 17.62 -12.50
CA ALA A 205 -14.01 16.17 -12.37
C ALA A 205 -15.40 15.50 -12.32
N HIS A 206 -15.70 14.62 -13.28
CA HIS A 206 -16.89 13.75 -13.23
C HIS A 206 -16.50 12.31 -12.85
N VAL A 207 -16.87 11.89 -11.64
CA VAL A 207 -16.70 10.51 -11.16
C VAL A 207 -17.75 9.58 -11.74
N ILE A 208 -17.31 8.52 -12.41
CA ILE A 208 -18.17 7.40 -12.83
C ILE A 208 -17.88 6.22 -11.91
N ASN A 209 -18.84 5.86 -11.05
CA ASN A 209 -18.71 4.75 -10.10
C ASN A 209 -19.29 3.46 -10.69
N LEU A 210 -18.43 2.50 -11.04
CA LEU A 210 -18.80 1.20 -11.61
C LEU A 210 -18.91 0.07 -10.57
N LEU A 211 -18.88 0.39 -9.28
CA LEU A 211 -19.02 -0.57 -8.18
C LEU A 211 -20.44 -1.18 -8.14
N SER A 212 -20.56 -2.44 -7.72
CA SER A 212 -21.87 -3.10 -7.62
C SER A 212 -22.55 -2.89 -6.28
N GLU A 213 -23.82 -2.48 -6.31
CA GLU A 213 -24.64 -2.29 -5.11
C GLU A 213 -25.10 -3.63 -4.52
N THR A 214 -25.14 -4.68 -5.35
CA THR A 214 -25.55 -6.03 -4.94
C THR A 214 -24.51 -6.78 -4.10
N LYS A 215 -23.28 -6.26 -3.96
CA LYS A 215 -22.20 -6.90 -3.20
C LYS A 215 -21.84 -6.04 -1.98
N PRO A 216 -22.01 -6.54 -0.73
CA PRO A 216 -21.81 -5.72 0.48
C PRO A 216 -20.47 -4.97 0.56
N GLY A 217 -19.38 -5.56 0.05
CA GLY A 217 -18.06 -4.90 0.02
C GLY A 217 -17.86 -3.88 -1.11
N GLU A 218 -18.51 -4.01 -2.27
CA GLU A 218 -18.51 -2.93 -3.29
C GLU A 218 -19.51 -1.81 -2.87
N LEU A 219 -20.56 -2.14 -2.11
CA LEU A 219 -21.50 -1.20 -1.52
C LEU A 219 -20.87 -0.35 -0.40
N GLU A 220 -20.20 -0.93 0.62
CA GLU A 220 -19.56 -0.15 1.71
C GLU A 220 -18.54 0.88 1.17
N LEU A 221 -17.78 0.50 0.13
CA LEU A 221 -16.87 1.41 -0.55
C LEU A 221 -17.63 2.54 -1.28
N SER A 222 -18.74 2.21 -1.95
CA SER A 222 -19.58 3.19 -2.67
C SER A 222 -20.22 4.19 -1.72
N GLU A 223 -20.79 3.74 -0.61
CA GLU A 223 -21.44 4.59 0.39
C GLU A 223 -20.46 5.58 1.02
N LYS A 224 -19.27 5.13 1.40
CA LYS A 224 -18.22 6.00 1.94
C LYS A 224 -17.66 6.95 0.89
N PHE A 225 -17.49 6.49 -0.35
CA PHE A 225 -17.06 7.36 -1.46
C PHE A 225 -18.10 8.46 -1.77
N ARG A 226 -19.40 8.12 -1.78
CA ARG A 226 -20.50 9.10 -1.87
C ARG A 226 -20.53 10.05 -0.68
N TYR A 227 -20.26 9.57 0.54
CA TYR A 227 -20.17 10.41 1.74
C TYR A 227 -19.09 11.48 1.58
N HIS A 228 -17.87 11.11 1.21
CA HIS A 228 -16.78 12.08 1.02
C HIS A 228 -17.07 13.06 -0.12
N SER A 229 -17.59 12.58 -1.26
CA SER A 229 -18.03 13.44 -2.38
C SER A 229 -19.10 14.46 -1.97
N ARG A 230 -19.98 14.15 -1.00
CA ARG A 230 -21.00 15.08 -0.47
C ARG A 230 -20.44 16.13 0.48
N HIS A 231 -19.37 15.82 1.22
CA HIS A 231 -18.78 16.73 2.21
C HIS A 231 -17.65 17.60 1.66
N SER A 232 -17.03 17.19 0.55
CA SER A 232 -15.91 17.86 -0.11
C SER A 232 -16.19 19.34 -0.47
N PRO A 233 -15.24 20.26 -0.24
CA PRO A 233 -15.38 21.67 -0.60
C PRO A 233 -15.73 21.89 -2.08
N LEU A 234 -15.19 21.09 -3.00
CA LEU A 234 -15.38 21.27 -4.45
C LEU A 234 -16.82 21.05 -4.93
N ARG A 235 -17.66 20.43 -4.09
CA ARG A 235 -19.11 20.32 -4.31
C ARG A 235 -19.91 21.40 -3.58
N ARG A 236 -19.32 22.06 -2.58
CA ARG A 236 -19.96 23.03 -1.68
C ARG A 236 -19.58 24.49 -2.01
N MET A 237 -18.60 24.70 -2.90
CA MET A 237 -18.14 26.01 -3.37
C MET A 237 -18.93 26.59 -4.54
N SER A 238 -19.95 25.88 -5.05
CA SER A 238 -21.03 26.55 -5.80
C SER A 238 -21.71 27.53 -4.83
N GLU A 239 -21.74 28.82 -5.16
CA GLU A 239 -22.13 29.89 -4.24
C GLU A 239 -23.54 29.69 -3.65
N LYS A 240 -23.81 30.28 -2.49
CA LYS A 240 -25.12 30.22 -1.81
C LYS A 240 -26.22 30.93 -2.63
N GLY A 241 -26.76 30.23 -3.62
CA GLY A 241 -27.77 30.74 -4.56
C GLY A 241 -27.49 30.40 -6.02
N ALA A 242 -26.26 29.98 -6.37
CA ALA A 242 -25.93 29.54 -7.71
C ALA A 242 -26.64 28.21 -8.06
N PRO A 243 -27.10 28.02 -9.31
CA PRO A 243 -27.75 26.78 -9.74
C PRO A 243 -26.78 25.58 -9.66
N SER A 244 -27.34 24.36 -9.62
CA SER A 244 -26.63 23.09 -9.48
C SER A 244 -25.70 22.70 -10.65
N GLU A 245 -25.40 23.65 -11.52
CA GLU A 245 -24.61 23.52 -12.73
C GLU A 245 -23.12 23.85 -12.51
N HIS A 246 -22.79 24.64 -11.48
CA HIS A 246 -21.40 25.03 -11.16
C HIS A 246 -20.68 24.05 -10.19
N HIS A 247 -21.07 22.79 -10.17
CA HIS A 247 -20.37 21.75 -9.41
C HIS A 247 -19.08 21.31 -10.12
N LEU A 248 -17.93 21.66 -9.53
CA LEU A 248 -16.59 21.21 -9.97
C LEU A 248 -16.38 19.69 -9.80
N LEU A 249 -17.16 19.05 -8.92
CA LEU A 249 -17.18 17.61 -8.70
C LEU A 249 -18.56 17.01 -9.02
N ARG A 250 -18.67 16.33 -10.17
CA ARG A 250 -19.86 15.63 -10.66
C ARG A 250 -19.77 14.11 -10.44
N TRP A 251 -20.92 13.42 -10.47
CA TRP A 251 -21.01 12.02 -10.04
C TRP A 251 -22.12 11.25 -10.79
N THR A 252 -21.78 10.06 -11.30
CA THR A 252 -22.71 9.07 -11.85
C THR A 252 -22.45 7.70 -11.22
N ASP A 253 -23.47 7.09 -10.60
CA ASP A 253 -23.47 5.66 -10.26
C ASP A 253 -23.97 4.82 -11.46
N PHE A 254 -23.29 3.71 -11.73
CA PHE A 254 -23.63 2.77 -12.79
C PHE A 254 -23.23 1.34 -12.37
N ASP A 255 -24.13 0.57 -11.74
CA ASP A 255 -23.84 -0.83 -11.42
C ASP A 255 -23.75 -1.65 -12.70
N PHE A 256 -22.53 -1.78 -13.19
CA PHE A 256 -22.18 -2.52 -14.38
C PHE A 256 -22.72 -3.98 -14.35
N HIS A 257 -22.83 -4.62 -13.18
CA HIS A 257 -23.38 -5.97 -13.05
C HIS A 257 -24.91 -6.01 -13.04
N ALA A 258 -25.61 -4.89 -12.84
CA ALA A 258 -27.05 -4.79 -13.00
C ALA A 258 -27.38 -4.52 -14.47
N GLU A 259 -26.79 -3.47 -15.03
CA GLU A 259 -27.06 -2.98 -16.38
C GLU A 259 -26.74 -4.05 -17.45
N THR A 260 -25.64 -4.82 -17.31
CA THR A 260 -25.26 -5.85 -18.30
C THR A 260 -25.78 -7.28 -18.01
N LYS A 261 -26.86 -7.44 -17.22
CA LYS A 261 -27.51 -8.76 -16.99
C LYS A 261 -28.55 -9.15 -18.06
N GLY A 262 -28.95 -8.21 -18.93
CA GLY A 262 -29.98 -8.44 -19.95
C GLY A 262 -29.51 -9.32 -21.12
N PRO A 263 -30.43 -9.70 -22.04
CA PRO A 263 -30.10 -10.52 -23.21
C PRO A 263 -29.17 -9.82 -24.22
N ALA A 264 -29.19 -8.48 -24.29
CA ALA A 264 -28.21 -7.67 -25.03
C ALA A 264 -26.85 -7.57 -24.31
N GLY A 265 -26.77 -8.06 -23.06
CA GLY A 265 -25.54 -8.16 -22.28
C GLY A 265 -24.79 -6.84 -22.17
N TYR A 266 -23.64 -6.77 -22.83
CA TYR A 266 -22.74 -5.63 -22.77
C TYR A 266 -23.15 -4.45 -23.67
N GLU A 267 -24.06 -4.64 -24.63
CA GLU A 267 -24.57 -3.55 -25.49
C GLU A 267 -25.33 -2.50 -24.64
N ASN A 268 -25.98 -2.94 -23.55
CA ASN A 268 -26.57 -2.07 -22.52
C ASN A 268 -25.57 -1.08 -21.88
N ALA A 269 -24.25 -1.28 -22.00
CA ALA A 269 -23.26 -0.31 -21.51
C ALA A 269 -23.37 1.05 -22.23
N MET A 270 -23.92 1.10 -23.45
CA MET A 270 -24.19 2.35 -24.18
C MET A 270 -25.24 3.23 -23.49
N LEU A 271 -26.09 2.69 -22.60
CA LEU A 271 -27.04 3.48 -21.79
C LEU A 271 -26.35 4.50 -20.86
N ILE A 272 -25.04 4.41 -20.68
CA ILE A 272 -24.24 5.43 -19.99
C ILE A 272 -24.17 6.75 -20.78
N GLU A 273 -24.36 6.74 -22.11
CA GLU A 273 -24.29 7.95 -22.95
C GLU A 273 -25.20 9.05 -22.44
N HIS A 274 -26.49 8.75 -22.26
CA HIS A 274 -27.49 9.72 -21.81
C HIS A 274 -27.19 10.27 -20.40
N LYS A 275 -26.38 9.58 -19.59
CA LYS A 275 -25.93 10.05 -18.27
C LYS A 275 -24.69 10.94 -18.34
N LEU A 276 -23.85 10.79 -19.37
CA LEU A 276 -22.58 11.50 -19.52
C LEU A 276 -22.62 12.69 -20.48
N GLY A 277 -23.51 12.69 -21.48
CA GLY A 277 -23.58 13.67 -22.59
C GLY A 277 -23.27 15.11 -22.17
N PHE A 278 -24.09 15.70 -21.28
CA PHE A 278 -23.90 17.05 -20.74
C PHE A 278 -22.45 17.34 -20.28
N SER A 279 -21.80 16.38 -19.65
CA SER A 279 -20.43 16.56 -19.14
C SER A 279 -19.38 16.42 -20.22
N ILE A 280 -19.62 15.61 -21.26
CA ILE A 280 -18.73 15.52 -22.42
C ILE A 280 -18.78 16.83 -23.20
N ASP A 281 -19.99 17.32 -23.47
CA ASP A 281 -20.23 18.55 -24.21
C ASP A 281 -19.66 19.77 -23.45
N ARG A 282 -19.68 19.74 -22.10
CA ARG A 282 -19.11 20.78 -21.23
C ARG A 282 -17.60 20.69 -21.00
N PHE A 283 -17.01 19.49 -20.99
CA PHE A 283 -15.56 19.32 -20.80
C PHE A 283 -14.76 19.64 -22.07
N ALA A 284 -15.44 19.72 -23.23
CA ALA A 284 -14.85 19.87 -24.54
C ALA A 284 -13.76 18.82 -24.81
N TYR A 285 -12.82 19.15 -25.69
CA TYR A 285 -11.63 18.36 -26.00
C TYR A 285 -10.51 19.33 -26.41
N PHE A 286 -9.27 18.88 -26.34
CA PHE A 286 -8.16 19.71 -26.81
C PHE A 286 -8.11 19.73 -28.34
N LEU A 287 -7.95 20.91 -28.93
CA LEU A 287 -7.78 21.08 -30.37
C LEU A 287 -6.75 22.19 -30.68
N SER A 288 -5.77 21.87 -31.52
CA SER A 288 -4.87 22.84 -32.15
C SER A 288 -4.73 22.61 -33.65
N GLU A 289 -4.20 23.63 -34.33
CA GLU A 289 -3.94 23.64 -35.77
C GLU A 289 -2.57 24.26 -36.05
N ASP A 290 -1.68 23.48 -36.67
CA ASP A 290 -0.41 23.97 -37.22
C ASP A 290 -0.62 24.35 -38.70
N PRO A 291 -0.46 25.63 -39.09
CA PRO A 291 -0.65 26.06 -40.48
C PRO A 291 0.49 25.63 -41.42
N ASN A 292 1.64 25.18 -40.88
CA ASN A 292 2.84 24.84 -41.64
C ASN A 292 3.12 23.32 -41.68
N GLY A 293 2.23 22.48 -41.15
CA GLY A 293 2.48 21.05 -40.90
C GLY A 293 2.44 20.12 -42.13
N ASP A 294 2.71 20.62 -43.34
CA ASP A 294 2.78 19.81 -44.56
C ASP A 294 4.05 20.08 -45.39
N THR A 295 4.66 19.00 -45.91
CA THR A 295 5.81 18.97 -46.84
C THR A 295 7.17 19.58 -46.42
N THR A 296 7.91 18.97 -45.47
CA THR A 296 9.37 18.62 -45.60
C THR A 296 9.97 18.06 -44.29
N PRO A 297 11.14 17.37 -44.31
CA PRO A 297 11.94 17.14 -43.12
C PRO A 297 12.45 18.46 -42.53
N ARG A 298 12.27 18.67 -41.22
CA ARG A 298 12.54 19.94 -40.53
C ARG A 298 13.98 20.45 -40.71
N SER A 299 14.13 21.55 -41.46
CA SER A 299 15.26 22.48 -41.29
C SER A 299 15.00 23.37 -40.06
N LYS A 300 16.03 23.61 -39.23
CA LYS A 300 15.93 24.25 -37.91
C LYS A 300 15.72 25.79 -37.93
N VAL A 301 14.86 26.33 -38.81
CA VAL A 301 14.82 27.79 -39.07
C VAL A 301 13.42 28.42 -39.10
N ASP A 302 12.36 27.68 -39.45
CA ASP A 302 10.97 28.21 -39.45
C ASP A 302 10.07 27.44 -38.48
N GLU A 303 9.94 27.96 -37.26
CA GLU A 303 9.13 27.39 -36.17
C GLU A 303 7.75 28.04 -36.12
N GLY A 304 6.83 27.53 -36.96
CA GLY A 304 5.42 27.92 -36.92
C GLY A 304 4.77 27.56 -35.57
N LYS A 305 4.26 28.56 -34.85
CA LYS A 305 3.52 28.32 -33.60
C LYS A 305 2.14 27.74 -33.91
N SER A 306 1.90 26.50 -33.47
CA SER A 306 0.59 25.87 -33.59
C SER A 306 -0.46 26.68 -32.81
N THR A 307 -1.58 27.03 -33.46
CA THR A 307 -2.64 27.82 -32.85
C THR A 307 -3.57 26.90 -32.06
N ILE A 308 -3.81 27.22 -30.78
CA ILE A 308 -4.78 26.50 -29.95
C ILE A 308 -6.18 27.03 -30.26
N ILE A 309 -7.12 26.12 -30.52
CA ILE A 309 -8.53 26.41 -30.85
C ILE A 309 -9.44 26.08 -29.66
N LEU A 310 -9.20 24.96 -28.98
CA LEU A 310 -9.96 24.53 -27.80
C LEU A 310 -9.03 23.93 -26.74
N HIS A 311 -9.35 24.18 -25.47
CA HIS A 311 -8.81 23.46 -24.32
C HIS A 311 -9.85 22.46 -23.80
N GLN A 312 -9.37 21.33 -23.27
CA GLN A 312 -10.18 20.46 -22.42
C GLN A 312 -10.22 21.06 -21.00
N GLU A 313 -11.42 21.31 -20.48
CA GLU A 313 -11.67 21.97 -19.18
C GLU A 313 -12.20 21.02 -18.08
N GLY A 314 -12.31 19.72 -18.37
CA GLY A 314 -12.69 18.72 -17.38
C GLY A 314 -12.40 17.29 -17.79
N VAL A 315 -12.45 16.37 -16.83
CA VAL A 315 -12.01 14.97 -16.96
C VAL A 315 -13.01 13.97 -16.38
N PHE A 316 -13.24 12.88 -17.10
CA PHE A 316 -13.91 11.72 -16.53
C PHE A 316 -12.94 10.89 -15.71
N ARG A 317 -13.37 10.57 -14.48
CA ARG A 317 -12.68 9.61 -13.61
C ARG A 317 -13.50 8.32 -13.51
N THR A 318 -13.04 7.25 -14.14
CA THR A 318 -13.70 5.95 -14.07
C THR A 318 -13.21 5.12 -12.89
N ASN A 319 -14.06 4.89 -11.88
CA ASN A 319 -13.74 4.13 -10.67
C ASN A 319 -14.41 2.76 -10.66
N CYS A 320 -13.73 1.78 -10.09
CA CYS A 320 -14.16 0.39 -10.03
C CYS A 320 -13.42 -0.36 -8.91
N LEU A 321 -13.91 -1.54 -8.50
CA LEU A 321 -13.17 -2.41 -7.56
C LEU A 321 -11.82 -2.85 -8.14
N ASP A 322 -11.75 -3.11 -9.45
CA ASP A 322 -10.51 -3.37 -10.17
C ASP A 322 -10.47 -2.46 -11.40
N CYS A 323 -9.40 -1.65 -11.54
CA CYS A 323 -9.22 -0.68 -12.64
C CYS A 323 -8.68 -1.36 -13.92
N LEU A 324 -9.36 -2.45 -14.28
CA LEU A 324 -9.10 -3.35 -15.40
C LEU A 324 -10.25 -3.30 -16.41
N ASP A 325 -10.94 -4.42 -16.57
CA ASP A 325 -11.76 -4.74 -17.73
C ASP A 325 -13.03 -3.86 -17.78
N ARG A 326 -13.68 -3.62 -16.62
CA ARG A 326 -14.84 -2.70 -16.47
C ARG A 326 -14.48 -1.25 -16.83
N THR A 327 -13.37 -0.73 -16.30
CA THR A 327 -12.95 0.66 -16.54
C THR A 327 -12.48 0.87 -17.98
N ASN A 328 -11.76 -0.09 -18.55
CA ASN A 328 -11.21 0.04 -19.91
C ASN A 328 -12.32 0.10 -20.96
N LEU A 329 -13.42 -0.63 -20.76
CA LEU A 329 -14.59 -0.55 -21.65
C LEU A 329 -15.28 0.82 -21.55
N VAL A 330 -15.53 1.33 -20.35
CA VAL A 330 -16.21 2.62 -20.18
C VAL A 330 -15.34 3.79 -20.69
N GLN A 331 -14.03 3.73 -20.48
CA GLN A 331 -13.10 4.70 -21.09
C GLN A 331 -13.07 4.60 -22.63
N SER A 332 -13.16 3.38 -23.19
CA SER A 332 -13.29 3.17 -24.63
C SER A 332 -14.58 3.78 -25.18
N LEU A 333 -15.72 3.67 -24.46
CA LEU A 333 -16.98 4.29 -24.84
C LEU A 333 -16.89 5.83 -24.80
N ILE A 334 -16.32 6.41 -23.74
CA ILE A 334 -16.08 7.87 -23.66
C ILE A 334 -15.20 8.34 -24.83
N SER A 335 -14.17 7.56 -25.19
CA SER A 335 -13.30 7.86 -26.35
C SER A 335 -14.07 7.87 -27.67
N VAL A 336 -15.01 6.92 -27.89
CA VAL A 336 -15.93 6.94 -29.04
C VAL A 336 -16.77 8.21 -29.02
N MET A 337 -17.47 8.47 -27.90
CA MET A 337 -18.42 9.57 -27.74
C MET A 337 -17.83 10.96 -27.99
N VAL A 338 -16.59 11.21 -27.54
CA VAL A 338 -15.90 12.50 -27.76
C VAL A 338 -15.46 12.64 -29.22
N LEU A 339 -14.90 11.57 -29.80
CA LEU A 339 -14.51 11.56 -31.22
C LEU A 339 -15.73 11.82 -32.12
N GLU A 340 -16.86 11.17 -31.86
CA GLU A 340 -18.11 11.40 -32.59
C GLU A 340 -18.57 12.87 -32.52
N ARG A 341 -18.45 13.53 -31.36
CA ARG A 341 -18.80 14.96 -31.21
C ARG A 341 -17.87 15.87 -32.03
N PHE A 342 -16.56 15.63 -31.99
CA PHE A 342 -15.59 16.33 -32.85
C PHE A 342 -15.91 16.16 -34.35
N LEU A 343 -16.30 14.97 -34.77
CA LEU A 343 -16.60 14.65 -36.17
C LEU A 343 -17.94 15.24 -36.62
N MET A 344 -18.98 15.19 -35.78
CA MET A 344 -20.28 15.82 -36.02
C MET A 344 -20.14 17.35 -36.16
N GLN A 345 -19.32 17.99 -35.32
CA GLN A 345 -19.00 19.42 -35.44
C GLN A 345 -18.28 19.77 -36.75
N ASN A 346 -17.60 18.80 -37.37
CA ASN A 346 -16.97 18.91 -38.69
C ASN A 346 -17.81 18.26 -39.82
N SER A 347 -19.11 17.99 -39.58
CA SER A 347 -20.06 17.42 -40.55
C SER A 347 -19.66 16.07 -41.18
N TYR A 348 -18.92 15.22 -40.46
CA TYR A 348 -18.39 13.96 -40.99
C TYR A 348 -18.71 12.72 -40.13
N THR A 349 -18.77 11.56 -40.78
CA THR A 349 -19.02 10.25 -40.18
C THR A 349 -17.91 9.28 -40.59
N LEU A 350 -17.21 8.67 -39.62
CA LEU A 350 -16.08 7.79 -39.90
C LEU A 350 -16.49 6.41 -40.43
N PRO A 351 -15.70 5.78 -41.32
CA PRO A 351 -15.91 4.40 -41.76
C PRO A 351 -15.82 3.40 -40.61
N HIS A 352 -16.57 2.30 -40.71
CA HIS A 352 -16.54 1.17 -39.75
C HIS A 352 -15.12 0.62 -39.49
N GLU A 353 -14.20 0.73 -40.46
CA GLU A 353 -12.82 0.32 -40.29
C GLU A 353 -12.06 1.14 -39.23
N PHE A 354 -12.32 2.45 -39.12
CA PHE A 354 -11.74 3.29 -38.07
C PHE A 354 -12.12 2.74 -36.69
N TRP A 355 -13.40 2.43 -36.48
CA TRP A 355 -13.88 1.89 -35.21
C TRP A 355 -13.30 0.51 -34.90
N GLY A 356 -13.01 -0.31 -35.90
CA GLY A 356 -12.24 -1.55 -35.74
C GLY A 356 -10.79 -1.31 -35.29
N ARG A 357 -10.11 -0.32 -35.86
CA ARG A 357 -8.74 0.08 -35.47
C ARG A 357 -8.71 0.69 -34.05
N HIS A 358 -9.66 1.56 -33.71
CA HIS A 358 -9.88 2.14 -32.37
C HIS A 358 -10.15 1.07 -31.31
N SER A 359 -11.11 0.16 -31.57
CA SER A 359 -11.44 -0.97 -30.69
C SER A 359 -10.25 -1.90 -30.45
N THR A 360 -9.39 -2.06 -31.45
CA THR A 360 -8.14 -2.83 -31.34
C THR A 360 -7.14 -2.14 -30.42
N LEU A 361 -6.86 -0.85 -30.60
CA LEU A 361 -6.01 -0.06 -29.69
C LEU A 361 -6.49 -0.14 -28.24
N TRP A 362 -7.79 0.04 -28.00
CA TRP A 362 -8.36 -0.04 -26.65
C TRP A 362 -8.28 -1.43 -26.04
N ALA A 363 -8.37 -2.50 -26.84
CA ALA A 363 -8.17 -3.86 -26.36
C ALA A 363 -6.70 -4.15 -26.01
N ASP A 364 -5.76 -3.69 -26.82
CA ASP A 364 -4.32 -3.85 -26.57
C ASP A 364 -3.85 -3.02 -25.36
N ASN A 365 -4.38 -1.80 -25.19
CA ASN A 365 -4.23 -0.98 -23.99
C ASN A 365 -4.72 -1.71 -22.72
N GLY A 366 -5.93 -2.29 -22.80
CA GLY A 366 -6.50 -3.10 -21.73
C GLY A 366 -5.62 -4.31 -21.39
N ASP A 367 -5.20 -5.07 -22.40
CA ASP A 367 -4.30 -6.23 -22.24
C ASP A 367 -2.93 -5.83 -21.67
N ALA A 368 -2.39 -4.66 -21.99
CA ALA A 368 -1.13 -4.14 -21.45
C ALA A 368 -1.25 -3.75 -19.96
N LEU A 369 -2.22 -2.91 -19.61
CA LEU A 369 -2.43 -2.44 -18.24
C LEU A 369 -2.82 -3.61 -17.29
N SER A 370 -3.52 -4.62 -17.80
CA SER A 370 -3.82 -5.83 -17.01
C SER A 370 -2.58 -6.66 -16.68
N LYS A 371 -1.63 -6.80 -17.62
CA LYS A 371 -0.34 -7.49 -17.38
C LYS A 371 0.52 -6.77 -16.33
N ILE A 372 0.42 -5.44 -16.25
CA ILE A 372 1.10 -4.64 -15.22
C ILE A 372 0.47 -4.89 -13.85
N TYR A 373 -0.85 -4.73 -13.73
CA TYR A 373 -1.55 -4.75 -12.43
C TYR A 373 -1.80 -6.16 -11.85
N ALA A 374 -2.19 -7.11 -12.69
CA ALA A 374 -2.64 -8.45 -12.30
C ALA A 374 -1.84 -9.60 -12.95
N GLY A 375 -0.73 -9.28 -13.63
CA GLY A 375 0.21 -10.25 -14.22
C GLY A 375 -0.31 -11.09 -15.39
N THR A 376 -1.57 -10.91 -15.80
CA THR A 376 -2.18 -11.59 -16.96
C THR A 376 -2.90 -10.58 -17.85
N GLY A 377 -3.11 -10.92 -19.13
CA GLY A 377 -3.92 -10.10 -20.04
C GLY A 377 -5.34 -9.84 -19.51
N ALA A 378 -5.99 -8.81 -20.07
CA ALA A 378 -7.34 -8.40 -19.70
C ALA A 378 -8.33 -9.53 -19.91
N LEU A 379 -9.34 -9.65 -19.04
CA LEU A 379 -10.46 -10.53 -19.31
C LEU A 379 -11.37 -9.84 -20.33
N LYS A 380 -11.96 -10.60 -21.24
CA LYS A 380 -12.88 -10.13 -22.28
C LYS A 380 -12.25 -9.18 -23.31
N SER A 381 -10.92 -9.19 -23.50
CA SER A 381 -10.31 -8.42 -24.60
C SER A 381 -10.76 -8.86 -26.00
N SER A 382 -11.32 -10.07 -26.15
CA SER A 382 -12.05 -10.48 -27.36
C SER A 382 -13.35 -9.70 -27.59
N PHE A 383 -14.06 -9.34 -26.52
CA PHE A 383 -15.26 -8.49 -26.57
C PHE A 383 -14.88 -7.06 -26.95
N THR A 384 -13.84 -6.49 -26.34
CA THR A 384 -13.38 -5.13 -26.69
C THR A 384 -12.97 -5.02 -28.16
N ARG A 385 -12.37 -6.05 -28.78
CA ARG A 385 -11.99 -6.04 -30.20
C ARG A 385 -13.16 -6.19 -31.19
N HIS A 386 -14.26 -6.86 -30.83
CA HIS A 386 -15.28 -7.31 -31.79
C HIS A 386 -16.74 -7.11 -31.36
N GLY A 387 -16.99 -6.47 -30.20
CA GLY A 387 -18.33 -6.30 -29.62
C GLY A 387 -19.04 -7.59 -29.22
N LYS A 388 -18.40 -8.77 -29.32
CA LYS A 388 -19.04 -10.09 -29.09
C LYS A 388 -18.11 -11.07 -28.38
N MET A 389 -18.66 -11.89 -27.49
CA MET A 389 -17.92 -12.92 -26.75
C MET A 389 -17.80 -14.19 -27.60
N SER A 390 -16.61 -14.48 -28.12
CA SER A 390 -16.33 -15.73 -28.84
C SER A 390 -16.01 -16.89 -27.89
N ILE A 391 -16.30 -18.13 -28.30
CA ILE A 391 -16.03 -19.35 -27.52
C ILE A 391 -14.53 -19.48 -27.20
N ALA A 392 -13.67 -19.23 -28.19
CA ALA A 392 -12.21 -19.19 -27.99
C ALA A 392 -11.79 -18.10 -26.98
N GLY A 393 -12.45 -16.93 -27.00
CA GLY A 393 -12.25 -15.88 -26.02
C GLY A 393 -12.61 -16.31 -24.59
N ALA A 394 -13.75 -16.99 -24.41
CA ALA A 394 -14.18 -17.52 -23.11
C ALA A 394 -13.19 -18.55 -22.54
N ILE A 395 -12.64 -19.44 -23.38
CA ILE A 395 -11.61 -20.41 -22.98
C ILE A 395 -10.28 -19.69 -22.62
N ALA A 396 -9.88 -18.68 -23.39
CA ALA A 396 -8.72 -17.86 -23.09
C ALA A 396 -8.88 -17.11 -21.75
N ASP A 397 -10.05 -16.56 -21.48
CA ASP A 397 -10.36 -15.85 -20.23
C ASP A 397 -10.44 -16.79 -19.01
N ALA A 398 -10.93 -18.03 -19.19
CA ALA A 398 -10.85 -19.06 -18.16
C ALA A 398 -9.38 -19.38 -17.80
N ARG A 399 -8.52 -19.58 -18.82
CA ARG A 399 -7.07 -19.78 -18.62
C ARG A 399 -6.41 -18.57 -17.93
N LYS A 400 -6.66 -17.35 -18.43
CA LYS A 400 -6.18 -16.09 -17.81
C LYS A 400 -6.60 -15.99 -16.34
N SER A 401 -7.82 -16.42 -16.00
CA SER A 401 -8.35 -16.37 -14.63
C SER A 401 -7.62 -17.34 -13.69
N VAL A 402 -7.36 -18.57 -14.12
CA VAL A 402 -6.57 -19.55 -13.35
C VAL A 402 -5.13 -19.06 -13.17
N THR A 403 -4.49 -18.57 -14.23
CA THR A 403 -3.14 -17.99 -14.13
C THR A 403 -3.11 -16.77 -13.20
N ARG A 404 -4.14 -15.91 -13.24
CA ARG A 404 -4.26 -14.74 -12.34
C ARG A 404 -4.38 -15.19 -10.87
N LEU A 405 -5.15 -16.23 -10.56
CA LEU A 405 -5.23 -16.79 -9.20
C LEU A 405 -3.88 -17.32 -8.69
N TYR A 406 -3.07 -17.94 -9.55
CA TYR A 406 -1.71 -18.35 -9.19
C TYR A 406 -0.77 -17.15 -8.95
N VAL A 407 -0.73 -16.19 -9.89
CA VAL A 407 0.11 -14.99 -9.78
C VAL A 407 -0.20 -14.21 -8.50
N ASN A 408 -1.47 -13.93 -8.24
CA ASN A 408 -1.92 -13.14 -7.08
C ASN A 408 -1.49 -13.74 -5.72
N ASN A 409 -1.36 -15.07 -5.62
CA ASN A 409 -1.07 -15.75 -4.35
C ASN A 409 0.41 -16.10 -4.18
N PHE A 410 1.18 -16.26 -5.26
CA PHE A 410 2.55 -16.78 -5.20
C PHE A 410 3.63 -15.87 -5.81
N ILE A 411 3.27 -14.96 -6.73
CA ILE A 411 4.24 -14.14 -7.48
C ILE A 411 4.12 -12.64 -7.17
N ASP A 412 2.92 -12.17 -6.81
CA ASP A 412 2.64 -10.73 -6.65
C ASP A 412 3.44 -10.04 -5.54
N ASN A 413 3.93 -10.77 -4.53
CA ASN A 413 4.83 -10.22 -3.51
C ASN A 413 6.25 -9.95 -4.05
N ALA A 414 6.80 -10.85 -4.87
CA ALA A 414 8.07 -10.63 -5.54
C ALA A 414 7.97 -9.49 -6.57
N ARG A 415 6.84 -9.41 -7.30
CA ARG A 415 6.52 -8.29 -8.20
C ARG A 415 6.39 -6.97 -7.45
N GLN A 416 5.76 -6.94 -6.28
CA GLN A 416 5.68 -5.73 -5.45
C GLN A 416 7.07 -5.27 -5.00
N ASN A 417 7.88 -6.17 -4.41
CA ASN A 417 9.25 -5.83 -4.00
C ASN A 417 10.07 -5.29 -5.19
N THR A 418 9.91 -5.85 -6.39
CA THR A 418 10.57 -5.36 -7.61
C THR A 418 10.11 -3.95 -7.99
N ILE A 419 8.81 -3.66 -7.88
CA ILE A 419 8.25 -2.31 -8.12
C ILE A 419 8.79 -1.34 -7.08
N ASP A 420 8.83 -1.72 -5.81
CA ASP A 420 9.29 -0.88 -4.71
C ASP A 420 10.79 -0.54 -4.87
N ILE A 421 11.64 -1.51 -5.28
CA ILE A 421 13.06 -1.26 -5.60
C ILE A 421 13.22 -0.22 -6.71
N LEU A 422 12.47 -0.35 -7.80
CA LEU A 422 12.60 0.54 -8.96
C LEU A 422 12.13 1.98 -8.66
N LEU A 423 11.24 2.14 -7.67
CA LEU A 423 10.72 3.43 -7.22
C LEU A 423 11.44 3.99 -5.99
N GLY A 424 12.56 3.37 -5.56
CA GLY A 424 13.31 3.83 -4.38
C GLY A 424 12.59 3.69 -3.05
N ALA A 425 11.59 2.81 -3.01
CA ALA A 425 10.55 2.82 -1.99
C ALA A 425 10.85 1.89 -0.81
N LEU A 426 11.83 0.99 -0.91
CA LEU A 426 12.16 0.04 0.15
C LEU A 426 12.89 0.70 1.34
N THR A 427 12.62 0.17 2.54
CA THR A 427 13.33 0.57 3.77
C THR A 427 14.83 0.23 3.65
N GLY A 428 15.71 1.20 3.87
CA GLY A 428 17.16 1.02 3.80
C GLY A 428 17.76 1.01 2.38
N GLN A 429 17.00 1.43 1.36
CA GLN A 429 17.51 1.53 -0.01
C GLN A 429 18.28 2.85 -0.25
N THR A 430 19.56 2.74 -0.59
CA THR A 430 20.41 3.88 -0.97
C THR A 430 20.22 4.24 -2.46
N ALA A 431 20.15 5.54 -2.76
CA ALA A 431 20.18 6.03 -4.14
C ALA A 431 21.58 5.92 -4.76
N VAL A 432 21.71 6.15 -6.07
CA VAL A 432 23.02 6.23 -6.73
C VAL A 432 23.76 7.46 -6.21
N HIS A 433 24.88 7.27 -5.51
CA HIS A 433 25.77 8.36 -5.14
C HIS A 433 26.61 8.76 -6.35
N LEU A 434 26.50 10.01 -6.79
CA LEU A 434 27.45 10.62 -7.72
C LEU A 434 28.44 11.43 -6.90
N TYR A 435 29.73 11.32 -7.20
CA TYR A 435 30.75 12.09 -6.49
C TYR A 435 30.79 13.52 -7.07
N ASP A 436 30.38 14.48 -6.24
CA ASP A 436 30.37 15.92 -6.54
C ASP A 436 31.01 16.59 -5.31
N PRO A 437 32.33 16.93 -5.36
CA PRO A 437 33.05 17.43 -4.19
C PRO A 437 32.41 18.66 -3.54
N VAL A 438 31.74 19.49 -4.33
CA VAL A 438 31.04 20.70 -3.87
C VAL A 438 29.78 20.29 -3.11
N ASN A 439 28.97 19.39 -3.68
CA ASN A 439 27.80 18.83 -3.02
C ASN A 439 28.14 18.09 -1.74
N ASP A 440 29.18 17.26 -1.74
CA ASP A 440 29.48 16.39 -0.61
C ASP A 440 29.94 17.24 0.59
N HIS A 441 30.65 18.34 0.33
CA HIS A 441 30.95 19.36 1.34
C HIS A 441 29.71 20.14 1.80
N VAL A 442 28.82 20.54 0.88
CA VAL A 442 27.54 21.20 1.20
C VAL A 442 26.64 20.30 2.05
N MET A 443 26.58 19.00 1.77
CA MET A 443 25.79 18.03 2.52
C MET A 443 26.36 17.79 3.92
N ALA A 444 27.68 17.91 4.10
CA ALA A 444 28.31 17.95 5.43
C ALA A 444 27.97 19.26 6.18
N GLU A 445 28.13 20.44 5.56
CA GLU A 445 27.79 21.74 6.17
C GLU A 445 26.28 21.81 6.54
N LEU A 446 25.40 21.19 5.75
CA LEU A 446 23.96 21.03 6.06
C LEU A 446 23.69 20.08 7.23
N ALA A 447 24.49 19.02 7.40
CA ALA A 447 24.36 18.10 8.53
C ALA A 447 24.81 18.77 9.83
N GLU A 448 25.86 19.59 9.81
CA GLU A 448 26.28 20.41 10.94
C GLU A 448 25.25 21.50 11.27
N ARG A 449 24.64 22.13 10.26
CA ARG A 449 23.63 23.18 10.39
C ARG A 449 22.19 22.66 10.50
N PHE A 450 22.00 21.38 10.84
CA PHE A 450 20.71 20.71 10.92
C PHE A 450 19.69 21.41 11.84
N THR A 451 20.16 22.08 12.89
CA THR A 451 19.33 22.83 13.86
C THR A 451 18.71 24.12 13.30
N GLU A 452 19.14 24.62 12.14
CA GLU A 452 18.56 25.81 11.51
C GLU A 452 17.28 25.50 10.73
N PHE A 453 17.15 24.30 10.17
CA PHE A 453 16.01 23.86 9.36
C PHE A 453 15.21 22.71 9.98
N SER A 454 15.50 22.35 11.23
CA SER A 454 14.72 21.39 12.01
C SER A 454 14.18 22.01 13.30
N SER A 455 13.03 21.50 13.76
CA SER A 455 12.40 21.92 15.01
C SER A 455 11.79 20.71 15.72
N THR A 456 11.74 20.77 17.05
CA THR A 456 11.24 19.68 17.89
C THR A 456 10.02 20.13 18.69
N LYS A 457 8.92 19.40 18.51
CA LYS A 457 7.60 19.68 19.08
C LYS A 457 7.21 18.55 20.05
N THR A 458 7.16 18.84 21.35
CA THR A 458 6.71 17.84 22.33
C THR A 458 5.20 17.63 22.23
N VAL A 459 4.78 16.39 21.97
CA VAL A 459 3.36 15.98 21.95
C VAL A 459 3.07 14.98 23.06
N ARG A 460 1.84 14.99 23.58
CA ARG A 460 1.42 14.04 24.62
C ARG A 460 0.73 12.84 23.98
N ILE A 461 1.18 11.64 24.33
CA ILE A 461 0.63 10.36 23.89
C ILE A 461 0.08 9.65 25.12
N TRP A 462 -1.22 9.39 25.14
CA TRP A 462 -1.83 8.50 26.14
C TRP A 462 -1.92 7.10 25.56
N VAL A 463 -1.56 6.09 26.33
CA VAL A 463 -1.78 4.68 25.97
C VAL A 463 -2.43 3.94 27.13
N GLY A 464 -3.23 2.93 26.84
CA GLY A 464 -3.82 2.08 27.88
C GLY A 464 -4.15 0.69 27.40
N THR A 465 -4.02 -0.29 28.31
CA THR A 465 -4.35 -1.68 28.07
C THR A 465 -5.43 -2.19 29.03
N PHE A 466 -6.33 -3.05 28.54
CA PHE A 466 -7.37 -3.67 29.38
C PHE A 466 -7.84 -5.02 28.82
N ASN A 467 -7.64 -6.10 29.59
CA ASN A 467 -8.33 -7.37 29.37
C ASN A 467 -9.78 -7.29 29.88
N VAL A 468 -10.76 -7.48 28.98
CA VAL A 468 -12.20 -7.34 29.27
C VAL A 468 -12.93 -8.66 29.49
N ASN A 469 -12.22 -9.80 29.47
CA ASN A 469 -12.73 -11.13 29.85
C ASN A 469 -14.07 -11.50 29.17
N GLY A 470 -14.09 -11.50 27.83
CA GLY A 470 -15.24 -11.87 26.99
C GLY A 470 -16.37 -10.85 26.91
N ARG A 471 -16.45 -9.92 27.86
CA ARG A 471 -17.63 -9.06 28.05
C ARG A 471 -17.81 -8.03 26.92
N PRO A 472 -19.03 -7.88 26.36
CA PRO A 472 -19.35 -6.73 25.53
C PRO A 472 -19.40 -5.47 26.40
N CYS A 473 -18.94 -4.33 25.86
CA CYS A 473 -19.14 -3.04 26.51
C CYS A 473 -20.65 -2.76 26.63
N ASN A 474 -21.15 -2.60 27.85
CA ASN A 474 -22.55 -2.25 28.07
C ASN A 474 -22.76 -0.75 27.81
N ALA A 475 -23.94 -0.37 27.31
CA ALA A 475 -24.24 1.01 26.89
C ALA A 475 -24.14 2.08 28.00
N ASN A 476 -24.03 1.63 29.27
CA ASN A 476 -23.96 2.46 30.48
C ASN A 476 -22.57 2.45 31.16
N GLU A 477 -21.56 1.75 30.61
CA GLU A 477 -20.22 1.65 31.21
C GLU A 477 -19.36 2.88 30.82
N ASP A 478 -19.06 3.75 31.80
CA ASP A 478 -18.28 4.97 31.55
C ASP A 478 -16.77 4.72 31.65
N LEU A 479 -16.12 4.62 30.48
CA LEU A 479 -14.66 4.49 30.37
C LEU A 479 -13.89 5.75 30.81
N GLY A 480 -14.59 6.84 31.16
CA GLY A 480 -13.98 8.12 31.52
C GLY A 480 -13.11 8.06 32.77
N LEU A 481 -13.43 7.17 33.73
CA LEU A 481 -12.58 6.92 34.90
C LEU A 481 -11.19 6.37 34.55
N TRP A 482 -10.98 5.92 33.31
CA TRP A 482 -9.70 5.41 32.79
C TRP A 482 -9.11 6.35 31.73
N LEU A 483 -9.86 6.63 30.66
CA LEU A 483 -9.40 7.48 29.55
C LEU A 483 -9.03 8.90 30.02
N HIS A 484 -9.76 9.43 31.01
CA HIS A 484 -9.61 10.81 31.49
C HIS A 484 -8.90 10.94 32.84
N ALA A 485 -8.43 9.84 33.43
CA ALA A 485 -7.75 9.83 34.73
C ALA A 485 -6.57 10.82 34.80
N HIS A 486 -5.77 10.84 33.73
CA HIS A 486 -4.61 11.72 33.57
C HIS A 486 -4.97 13.23 33.59
N LEU A 487 -6.21 13.62 33.23
CA LEU A 487 -6.61 15.04 33.13
C LEU A 487 -6.61 15.79 34.47
N ALA A 488 -6.57 15.06 35.60
CA ALA A 488 -6.41 15.64 36.92
C ALA A 488 -4.99 16.21 37.16
N LYS A 489 -3.95 15.59 36.58
CA LYS A 489 -2.56 16.07 36.62
C LYS A 489 -2.19 16.90 35.39
N PHE A 490 -2.78 16.58 34.25
CA PHE A 490 -2.42 17.12 32.94
C PHE A 490 -3.64 17.78 32.27
N PRO A 491 -3.91 19.08 32.53
CA PRO A 491 -5.15 19.73 32.06
C PRO A 491 -5.33 19.78 30.53
N LYS A 492 -4.23 19.69 29.77
CA LYS A 492 -4.22 19.58 28.30
C LYS A 492 -4.28 18.12 27.87
N GLU A 493 -5.29 17.81 27.07
CA GLU A 493 -5.57 16.47 26.54
C GLU A 493 -4.45 15.93 25.62
N PRO A 494 -4.36 14.60 25.40
CA PRO A 494 -3.34 13.99 24.55
C PRO A 494 -3.56 14.30 23.06
N THR A 495 -2.47 14.37 22.31
CA THR A 495 -2.51 14.48 20.84
C THR A 495 -2.84 13.14 20.19
N LEU A 496 -2.30 12.06 20.75
CA LEU A 496 -2.55 10.67 20.35
C LEU A 496 -3.10 9.86 21.53
N VAL A 497 -4.03 8.95 21.25
CA VAL A 497 -4.64 8.04 22.23
C VAL A 497 -4.65 6.62 21.64
N ALA A 498 -3.86 5.71 22.20
CA ALA A 498 -3.81 4.30 21.79
C ALA A 498 -4.43 3.37 22.84
N VAL A 499 -5.42 2.58 22.45
CA VAL A 499 -6.15 1.67 23.35
C VAL A 499 -5.97 0.23 22.91
N GLY A 500 -5.31 -0.57 23.75
CA GLY A 500 -5.20 -2.02 23.60
C GLY A 500 -6.27 -2.73 24.42
N PHE A 501 -7.10 -3.55 23.79
CA PHE A 501 -8.02 -4.44 24.48
C PHE A 501 -7.62 -5.90 24.29
N GLN A 502 -7.88 -6.71 25.31
CA GLN A 502 -7.67 -8.16 25.26
C GLN A 502 -8.94 -8.92 25.67
N GLU A 503 -9.12 -10.10 25.08
CA GLU A 503 -10.30 -10.98 25.23
C GLU A 503 -11.64 -10.26 24.97
N ILE A 504 -11.72 -9.43 23.92
CA ILE A 504 -12.97 -8.75 23.48
C ILE A 504 -14.06 -9.69 22.92
N VAL A 505 -13.84 -11.01 22.97
CA VAL A 505 -14.76 -12.06 22.53
C VAL A 505 -14.54 -13.36 23.31
N ASP A 506 -15.61 -14.10 23.60
CA ASP A 506 -15.56 -15.42 24.22
C ASP A 506 -14.86 -16.46 23.32
N LEU A 507 -13.76 -17.04 23.83
CA LEU A 507 -12.87 -17.95 23.10
C LEU A 507 -13.55 -19.23 22.59
N SER A 508 -14.15 -19.13 21.41
CA SER A 508 -14.80 -20.22 20.68
C SER A 508 -13.95 -20.67 19.48
N PRO A 509 -13.91 -21.98 19.14
CA PRO A 509 -13.13 -22.48 17.99
C PRO A 509 -13.42 -21.76 16.68
N GLN A 510 -14.69 -21.38 16.46
CA GLN A 510 -15.15 -20.64 15.28
C GLN A 510 -14.48 -19.27 15.14
N GLN A 511 -14.29 -18.53 16.24
CA GLN A 511 -13.66 -17.19 16.21
C GLN A 511 -12.13 -17.24 16.06
N ILE A 512 -11.51 -18.34 16.50
CA ILE A 512 -10.08 -18.63 16.29
C ILE A 512 -9.80 -18.90 14.80
N MET A 513 -10.79 -19.47 14.09
CA MET A 513 -10.75 -19.66 12.63
C MET A 513 -11.18 -18.41 11.84
N SER A 514 -12.19 -17.67 12.31
CA SER A 514 -12.73 -16.48 11.66
C SER A 514 -13.13 -15.41 12.68
N THR A 515 -12.25 -14.45 12.91
CA THR A 515 -12.44 -13.36 13.89
C THR A 515 -13.57 -12.41 13.47
N ASP A 516 -14.53 -12.18 14.37
CA ASP A 516 -15.66 -11.26 14.17
C ASP A 516 -15.26 -9.81 14.50
N PRO A 517 -15.38 -8.86 13.57
CA PRO A 517 -15.08 -7.45 13.81
C PRO A 517 -16.17 -6.70 14.60
N ARG A 518 -17.34 -7.29 14.87
CA ARG A 518 -18.45 -6.59 15.55
C ARG A 518 -18.08 -6.12 16.95
N SER A 519 -17.49 -6.98 17.80
CA SER A 519 -17.06 -6.59 19.15
C SER A 519 -16.02 -5.46 19.11
N ARG A 520 -15.10 -5.49 18.15
CA ARG A 520 -14.10 -4.43 17.95
C ARG A 520 -14.77 -3.09 17.61
N ARG A 521 -15.79 -3.09 16.74
CA ARG A 521 -16.58 -1.89 16.39
C ARG A 521 -17.35 -1.31 17.58
N ILE A 522 -17.86 -2.17 18.47
CA ILE A 522 -18.52 -1.73 19.73
C ILE A 522 -17.50 -1.00 20.64
N TRP A 523 -16.29 -1.55 20.80
CA TRP A 523 -15.23 -0.90 21.57
C TRP A 523 -14.66 0.36 20.89
N GLU A 524 -14.59 0.41 19.55
CA GLU A 524 -14.28 1.62 18.78
C GLU A 524 -15.28 2.76 19.08
N GLU A 525 -16.58 2.46 19.04
CA GLU A 525 -17.65 3.43 19.29
C GLU A 525 -17.69 3.88 20.76
N ALA A 526 -17.54 2.95 21.71
CA ALA A 526 -17.49 3.26 23.14
C ALA A 526 -16.34 4.20 23.50
N VAL A 527 -15.11 3.89 23.06
CA VAL A 527 -13.95 4.78 23.28
C VAL A 527 -14.16 6.13 22.60
N LYS A 528 -14.62 6.15 21.34
CA LYS A 528 -14.84 7.43 20.64
C LYS A 528 -15.88 8.30 21.37
N LYS A 529 -17.01 7.73 21.78
CA LYS A 529 -18.08 8.44 22.51
C LYS A 529 -17.59 9.04 23.82
N THR A 530 -16.75 8.32 24.58
CA THR A 530 -16.18 8.83 25.83
C THR A 530 -15.12 9.91 25.61
N LEU A 531 -14.34 9.83 24.53
CA LEU A 531 -13.42 10.91 24.12
C LEU A 531 -14.18 12.16 23.65
N ASP A 532 -15.11 12.01 22.70
CA ASP A 532 -15.91 13.08 22.11
C ASP A 532 -16.71 13.87 23.17
N ARG A 533 -17.16 13.20 24.25
CA ARG A 533 -17.87 13.85 25.35
C ARG A 533 -17.02 14.91 26.03
N GLU A 534 -15.76 14.60 26.37
CA GLU A 534 -14.89 15.58 27.04
C GLU A 534 -14.35 16.63 26.07
N THR A 535 -14.08 16.30 24.81
CA THR A 535 -13.68 17.32 23.82
C THR A 535 -14.80 18.33 23.58
N SER A 536 -16.04 17.87 23.54
CA SER A 536 -17.23 18.72 23.43
C SER A 536 -17.43 19.59 24.67
N ARG A 537 -17.26 19.01 25.88
CA ARG A 537 -17.30 19.73 27.16
C ARG A 537 -16.21 20.81 27.27
N ARG A 538 -15.04 20.58 26.66
CA ARG A 538 -13.87 21.46 26.70
C ARG A 538 -13.76 22.42 25.51
N GLY A 539 -14.60 22.30 24.49
CA GLY A 539 -14.55 23.12 23.27
C GLY A 539 -13.31 22.88 22.39
N THR A 540 -12.69 21.71 22.48
CA THR A 540 -11.44 21.36 21.78
C THR A 540 -11.67 20.59 20.47
N SER A 541 -10.65 20.50 19.62
CA SER A 541 -10.63 19.60 18.45
C SER A 541 -11.08 18.17 18.83
N PRO A 542 -11.96 17.51 18.05
CA PRO A 542 -12.44 16.16 18.32
C PRO A 542 -11.37 15.10 18.03
N TYR A 543 -11.63 13.87 18.46
CA TYR A 543 -10.80 12.72 18.08
C TYR A 543 -11.38 11.96 16.89
N VAL A 544 -10.50 11.55 15.97
CA VAL A 544 -10.82 10.59 14.91
C VAL A 544 -10.09 9.27 15.15
N LEU A 545 -10.72 8.15 14.79
CA LEU A 545 -10.05 6.86 14.73
C LEU A 545 -9.17 6.85 13.47
N LEU A 546 -7.85 6.87 13.65
CA LEU A 546 -6.88 6.76 12.55
C LEU A 546 -6.96 5.38 11.94
N ARG A 547 -6.72 4.34 12.74
CA ARG A 547 -6.73 2.94 12.32
C ARG A 547 -7.05 2.05 13.51
N SER A 548 -7.60 0.87 13.23
CA SER A 548 -7.74 -0.21 14.21
C SER A 548 -7.34 -1.56 13.62
N GLY A 549 -6.84 -2.44 14.48
CA GLY A 549 -6.47 -3.81 14.15
C GLY A 549 -6.99 -4.78 15.21
N GLN A 550 -7.13 -6.06 14.84
CA GLN A 550 -7.62 -7.11 15.73
C GLN A 550 -7.05 -8.47 15.32
N LEU A 551 -6.72 -9.27 16.33
CA LEU A 551 -6.28 -10.65 16.20
C LEU A 551 -7.03 -11.49 17.24
N VAL A 552 -8.06 -12.21 16.82
CA VAL A 552 -8.98 -12.96 17.70
C VAL A 552 -9.56 -12.04 18.79
N GLY A 553 -9.11 -12.17 20.04
CA GLY A 553 -9.56 -11.36 21.17
C GLY A 553 -8.68 -10.16 21.50
N ALA A 554 -7.50 -10.00 20.87
CA ALA A 554 -6.67 -8.80 21.04
C ALA A 554 -7.05 -7.75 19.99
N ALA A 555 -7.16 -6.48 20.38
CA ALA A 555 -7.45 -5.37 19.47
C ALA A 555 -6.66 -4.10 19.85
N LEU A 556 -6.15 -3.39 18.85
CA LEU A 556 -5.47 -2.10 19.03
C LEU A 556 -6.26 -1.02 18.27
N LEU A 557 -6.65 0.03 18.98
CA LEU A 557 -7.34 1.19 18.45
C LEU A 557 -6.41 2.41 18.56
N LEU A 558 -6.24 3.17 17.50
CA LEU A 558 -5.44 4.39 17.52
C LEU A 558 -6.29 5.60 17.12
N PHE A 559 -6.37 6.58 18.02
CA PHE A 559 -7.05 7.86 17.80
C PHE A 559 -6.04 9.00 17.79
N ALA A 560 -6.36 10.05 17.04
CA ALA A 560 -5.64 11.32 17.03
C ALA A 560 -6.63 12.49 17.04
N LYS A 561 -6.18 13.65 17.51
CA LYS A 561 -6.91 14.92 17.31
C LYS A 561 -7.03 15.25 15.82
N GLU A 562 -8.08 15.96 15.44
CA GLU A 562 -8.38 16.27 14.03
C GLU A 562 -7.43 17.33 13.43
N ASP A 563 -6.87 18.21 14.26
CA ASP A 563 -5.94 19.28 13.87
C ASP A 563 -4.61 18.75 13.31
N VAL A 564 -4.03 17.73 13.94
CA VAL A 564 -2.72 17.14 13.58
C VAL A 564 -2.77 16.15 12.41
N LEU A 565 -3.94 15.87 11.83
CA LEU A 565 -4.09 14.87 10.75
C LEU A 565 -3.31 15.18 9.47
N ARG A 566 -2.85 16.42 9.29
CA ARG A 566 -1.99 16.82 8.17
C ARG A 566 -0.52 16.47 8.38
N GLU A 567 -0.11 16.36 9.64
CA GLU A 567 1.25 15.99 10.06
C GLU A 567 1.42 14.47 10.14
N ILE A 568 0.32 13.70 10.18
CA ILE A 568 0.34 12.24 10.34
C ILE A 568 0.25 11.54 8.97
N LYS A 569 1.24 10.70 8.66
CA LYS A 569 1.37 9.96 7.40
C LYS A 569 1.68 8.48 7.61
N ASN A 570 1.64 7.70 6.52
CA ASN A 570 2.13 6.33 6.43
C ASN A 570 1.55 5.41 7.54
N VAL A 571 0.23 5.51 7.78
CA VAL A 571 -0.47 4.77 8.85
C VAL A 571 -0.78 3.34 8.42
N GLU A 572 0.06 2.41 8.86
CA GLU A 572 0.02 0.99 8.51
C GLU A 572 -0.35 0.14 9.74
N GLY A 573 -0.86 -1.07 9.52
CA GLY A 573 -1.18 -1.99 10.61
C GLY A 573 -0.95 -3.44 10.22
N SER A 574 -0.48 -4.24 11.17
CA SER A 574 -0.06 -5.62 10.97
C SER A 574 -0.44 -6.50 12.16
N VAL A 575 -0.63 -7.79 11.94
CA VAL A 575 -1.05 -8.77 12.95
C VAL A 575 -0.22 -10.05 12.85
N LYS A 576 0.15 -10.62 14.00
CA LYS A 576 1.00 -11.81 14.08
C LYS A 576 0.47 -12.81 15.12
N LYS A 577 -0.04 -13.95 14.66
CA LYS A 577 -0.31 -15.13 15.51
C LYS A 577 1.00 -15.64 16.11
N SER A 578 0.97 -16.05 17.38
CA SER A 578 2.15 -16.62 18.05
C SER A 578 2.36 -18.11 17.76
N LEU A 579 3.61 -18.57 17.81
CA LEU A 579 4.01 -19.97 17.60
C LEU A 579 3.53 -20.89 18.73
N THR A 580 3.47 -20.43 19.99
CA THR A 580 3.00 -21.25 21.13
C THR A 580 1.54 -21.71 20.94
N ALA A 581 0.74 -20.95 20.18
CA ALA A 581 -0.63 -21.34 19.88
C ALA A 581 -0.74 -22.49 18.85
N ILE A 582 0.38 -22.90 18.22
CA ILE A 582 0.45 -24.00 17.24
C ILE A 582 0.63 -25.36 17.93
N SER A 583 1.36 -25.42 19.06
CA SER A 583 1.67 -26.70 19.72
C SER A 583 0.47 -27.34 20.43
N LYS A 584 -0.52 -26.54 20.84
CA LYS A 584 -1.64 -26.97 21.69
C LYS A 584 -2.91 -27.38 20.94
N THR A 585 -2.92 -27.30 19.60
CA THR A 585 -4.09 -27.60 18.74
C THR A 585 -3.90 -28.80 17.82
N GLY A 586 -2.73 -29.43 17.80
CA GLY A 586 -2.45 -30.67 17.04
C GLY A 586 -2.51 -30.56 15.52
N LEU A 587 -2.77 -29.36 14.98
CA LEU A 587 -2.93 -29.08 13.55
C LEU A 587 -1.88 -28.06 13.11
N SER A 588 -0.99 -28.47 12.20
CA SER A 588 0.19 -27.70 11.81
C SER A 588 -0.14 -26.27 11.33
N GLY A 589 0.30 -25.28 12.10
CA GLY A 589 0.53 -23.90 11.67
C GLY A 589 -0.65 -22.91 11.66
N ILE A 590 -1.92 -23.32 11.76
CA ILE A 590 -3.04 -22.47 11.30
C ILE A 590 -3.95 -21.89 12.41
N ALA A 591 -4.25 -22.65 13.47
CA ALA A 591 -5.28 -22.28 14.47
C ALA A 591 -4.68 -21.95 15.84
N GLY A 592 -4.86 -20.70 16.29
CA GLY A 592 -4.32 -20.20 17.55
C GLY A 592 -4.85 -18.81 17.95
N ASN A 593 -5.01 -18.57 19.25
CA ASN A 593 -5.73 -17.41 19.83
C ASN A 593 -4.86 -16.34 20.52
N LYS A 594 -3.54 -16.55 20.61
CA LYS A 594 -2.57 -15.62 21.23
C LYS A 594 -1.61 -15.04 20.18
N GLY A 595 -1.07 -13.86 20.43
CA GLY A 595 -0.27 -13.10 19.46
C GLY A 595 -0.36 -11.58 19.65
N GLY A 596 0.08 -10.83 18.63
CA GLY A 596 0.15 -9.37 18.66
C GLY A 596 -0.52 -8.68 17.47
N CYS A 597 -0.93 -7.44 17.68
CA CYS A 597 -1.45 -6.50 16.68
C CYS A 597 -0.71 -5.16 16.84
N ALA A 598 -0.16 -4.64 15.75
CA ALA A 598 0.59 -3.39 15.74
C ALA A 598 0.03 -2.39 14.73
N ILE A 599 0.14 -1.10 15.05
CA ILE A 599 -0.17 0.02 14.17
C ILE A 599 1.02 0.98 14.23
N ARG A 600 1.57 1.33 13.07
CA ARG A 600 2.65 2.34 12.96
C ARG A 600 2.18 3.55 12.18
N LEU A 601 2.85 4.67 12.40
CA LEU A 601 2.63 5.94 11.72
C LEU A 601 3.95 6.72 11.58
N GLU A 602 3.90 7.76 10.77
CA GLU A 602 4.84 8.89 10.77
C GLU A 602 4.10 10.12 11.28
N TYR A 603 4.72 10.87 12.18
CA TYR A 603 4.27 12.20 12.59
C TYR A 603 5.40 13.16 12.22
N SER A 604 5.16 14.05 11.25
CA SER A 604 6.18 14.88 10.62
C SER A 604 7.34 14.01 10.12
N ASN A 605 8.52 14.08 10.75
CA ASN A 605 9.69 13.28 10.40
C ASN A 605 9.98 12.15 11.43
N THR A 606 9.04 11.85 12.33
CA THR A 606 9.19 10.92 13.46
C THR A 606 8.34 9.67 13.29
N ARG A 607 8.95 8.48 13.34
CA ARG A 607 8.28 7.19 13.10
C ARG A 607 7.88 6.56 14.43
N ILE A 608 6.58 6.31 14.62
CA ILE A 608 6.02 5.78 15.88
C ILE A 608 5.33 4.45 15.64
N CYS A 609 5.61 3.43 16.46
CA CYS A 609 4.98 2.11 16.40
C CYS A 609 4.29 1.76 17.73
N PHE A 610 2.99 1.47 17.67
CA PHE A 610 2.18 0.99 18.79
C PHE A 610 1.92 -0.51 18.63
N LEU A 611 2.08 -1.28 19.69
CA LEU A 611 1.78 -2.72 19.71
C LEU A 611 0.85 -3.06 20.88
N THR A 612 -0.15 -3.90 20.63
CA THR A 612 -0.79 -4.69 21.68
C THR A 612 -0.51 -6.18 21.52
N ALA A 613 -0.38 -6.91 22.62
CA ALA A 613 -0.29 -8.36 22.61
C ALA A 613 -1.16 -9.01 23.70
N HIS A 614 -1.50 -10.28 23.48
CA HIS A 614 -1.93 -11.20 24.52
C HIS A 614 -1.04 -12.45 24.42
N LEU A 615 -0.18 -12.66 25.42
CA LEU A 615 0.81 -13.75 25.44
C LEU A 615 0.29 -15.03 26.14
N ALA A 616 1.12 -16.07 26.24
CA ALA A 616 0.81 -17.34 26.85
C ALA A 616 0.47 -17.24 28.34
N ALA A 617 -0.75 -17.68 28.69
CA ALA A 617 -1.22 -17.76 30.06
C ALA A 617 -0.73 -19.02 30.80
N GLY A 618 -0.67 -18.93 32.13
CA GLY A 618 -0.24 -20.01 33.02
C GLY A 618 0.96 -19.61 33.90
N PHE A 619 1.03 -20.12 35.13
CA PHE A 619 1.98 -19.66 36.14
C PHE A 619 3.45 -19.91 35.73
N ALA A 620 3.81 -21.17 35.48
CA ALA A 620 5.15 -21.59 35.09
C ALA A 620 5.54 -21.26 33.63
N ASN A 621 4.61 -20.75 32.81
CA ASN A 621 4.78 -20.69 31.36
C ASN A 621 5.56 -19.44 30.88
N TYR A 622 6.57 -18.96 31.63
CA TYR A 622 7.31 -17.75 31.23
C TYR A 622 8.16 -17.97 29.98
N GLU A 623 8.71 -19.17 29.76
CA GLU A 623 9.39 -19.52 28.50
C GLU A 623 8.47 -19.45 27.27
N GLU A 624 7.18 -19.75 27.44
CA GLU A 624 6.20 -19.60 26.37
C GLU A 624 5.95 -18.11 26.05
N ARG A 625 5.90 -17.26 27.08
CA ARG A 625 5.79 -15.80 26.92
C ARG A 625 7.04 -15.19 26.25
N ASN A 626 8.24 -15.67 26.60
CA ASN A 626 9.49 -15.29 25.93
C ASN A 626 9.49 -15.70 24.45
N ARG A 627 8.97 -16.90 24.12
CA ARG A 627 8.79 -17.38 22.74
C ARG A 627 7.72 -16.60 21.99
N ASP A 628 6.65 -16.18 22.66
CA ASP A 628 5.62 -15.31 22.08
C ASP A 628 6.17 -13.91 21.75
N TYR A 629 6.88 -13.28 22.69
CA TYR A 629 7.60 -12.02 22.47
C TYR A 629 8.52 -12.14 21.24
N ASN A 630 9.40 -13.14 21.21
CA ASN A 630 10.35 -13.33 20.12
C ASN A 630 9.66 -13.59 18.77
N THR A 631 8.52 -14.31 18.77
CA THR A 631 7.70 -14.53 17.57
C THR A 631 7.11 -13.22 17.02
N ILE A 632 6.64 -12.34 17.90
CA ILE A 632 6.04 -11.06 17.50
C ILE A 632 7.13 -10.09 17.05
N ALA A 633 8.18 -9.91 17.86
CA ALA A 633 9.30 -8.99 17.57
C ALA A 633 9.99 -9.31 16.24
N HIS A 634 10.41 -10.56 16.03
CA HIS A 634 11.09 -10.96 14.80
C HIS A 634 10.14 -11.23 13.64
N GLY A 635 8.89 -11.60 13.90
CA GLY A 635 7.98 -12.13 12.90
C GLY A 635 6.88 -11.17 12.39
N LEU A 636 6.68 -10.02 13.03
CA LEU A 636 5.75 -8.98 12.55
C LEU A 636 6.43 -8.10 11.49
N ARG A 637 5.72 -7.81 10.40
CA ARG A 637 6.18 -6.94 9.29
C ARG A 637 5.05 -6.04 8.83
N PHE A 638 5.39 -4.80 8.50
CA PHE A 638 4.51 -3.83 7.85
C PHE A 638 4.74 -3.87 6.32
N GLN A 639 4.28 -2.87 5.57
CA GLN A 639 4.52 -2.80 4.13
C GLN A 639 6.02 -2.65 3.84
N ARG A 640 6.43 -3.03 2.61
CA ARG A 640 7.83 -2.93 2.13
C ARG A 640 8.86 -3.59 3.07
N ASN A 641 8.45 -4.69 3.72
CA ASN A 641 9.19 -5.46 4.72
C ASN A 641 9.67 -4.70 5.97
N ARG A 642 9.13 -3.51 6.27
CA ARG A 642 9.49 -2.76 7.48
C ARG A 642 9.18 -3.57 8.75
N THR A 643 10.09 -3.54 9.71
CA THR A 643 10.07 -4.25 10.99
C THR A 643 9.54 -3.35 12.12
N ILE A 644 9.50 -3.85 13.36
CA ILE A 644 9.17 -3.03 14.53
C ILE A 644 10.32 -2.06 14.87
N ASN A 645 11.57 -2.49 14.70
CA ASN A 645 12.77 -1.73 15.11
C ASN A 645 13.12 -0.55 14.17
N ASP A 646 12.45 -0.42 13.01
CA ASP A 646 12.67 0.69 12.06
C ASP A 646 11.93 1.99 12.45
N HIS A 647 11.66 2.18 13.74
CA HIS A 647 10.87 3.28 14.31
C HIS A 647 11.62 3.97 15.45
N ASP A 648 11.49 5.30 15.52
CA ASP A 648 12.18 6.15 16.50
C ASP A 648 11.54 6.07 17.90
N ALA A 649 10.24 5.78 17.93
CA ALA A 649 9.47 5.53 19.15
C ALA A 649 8.66 4.24 19.01
N ILE A 650 8.77 3.34 19.99
CA ILE A 650 8.01 2.08 20.04
C ILE A 650 7.34 1.97 21.41
N ILE A 651 6.03 1.72 21.45
CA ILE A 651 5.26 1.50 22.69
C ILE A 651 4.53 0.16 22.57
N TRP A 652 4.79 -0.75 23.51
CA TRP A 652 4.21 -2.09 23.55
C TRP A 652 3.44 -2.28 24.85
N LEU A 653 2.12 -2.42 24.72
CA LEU A 653 1.18 -2.58 25.83
C LEU A 653 0.46 -3.93 25.73
N GLY A 654 -0.12 -4.46 26.81
CA GLY A 654 -0.96 -5.66 26.71
C GLY A 654 -1.14 -6.46 27.98
N ASP A 655 -1.91 -7.54 27.85
CA ASP A 655 -1.88 -8.64 28.80
C ASP A 655 -0.70 -9.56 28.45
N PHE A 656 0.44 -9.28 29.07
CA PHE A 656 1.66 -10.07 28.90
C PHE A 656 1.67 -11.31 29.78
N ASN A 657 0.71 -11.47 30.69
CA ASN A 657 0.45 -12.69 31.48
C ASN A 657 1.60 -13.19 32.39
N TYR A 658 2.69 -12.44 32.55
CA TYR A 658 3.76 -12.72 33.53
C TYR A 658 3.24 -12.61 34.97
N ARG A 659 3.84 -13.38 35.88
CA ARG A 659 3.33 -13.60 37.25
C ARG A 659 4.38 -13.25 38.30
N ILE A 660 3.92 -13.08 39.54
CA ILE A 660 4.80 -12.94 40.71
C ILE A 660 5.16 -14.33 41.22
N GLU A 661 6.45 -14.64 41.35
CA GLU A 661 6.98 -15.94 41.74
C GLU A 661 7.03 -16.11 43.27
N LEU A 662 5.86 -16.01 43.89
CA LEU A 662 5.65 -16.11 45.34
C LEU A 662 4.35 -16.85 45.68
N ASN A 663 4.30 -17.46 46.88
CA ASN A 663 3.12 -18.15 47.39
C ASN A 663 1.96 -17.18 47.69
N ASP A 664 0.72 -17.58 47.37
CA ASP A 664 -0.50 -16.75 47.48
C ASP A 664 -0.63 -16.00 48.82
N ASN A 665 -0.41 -16.69 49.95
CA ASN A 665 -0.49 -16.09 51.29
C ASN A 665 0.54 -14.96 51.50
N LYS A 666 1.77 -15.10 50.97
CA LYS A 666 2.83 -14.07 51.06
C LYS A 666 2.55 -12.92 50.08
N VAL A 667 2.01 -13.22 48.88
CA VAL A 667 1.59 -12.19 47.92
C VAL A 667 0.48 -11.32 48.51
N ARG A 668 -0.61 -11.92 49.00
CA ARG A 668 -1.73 -11.18 49.58
C ARG A 668 -1.30 -10.37 50.81
N SER A 669 -0.51 -10.95 51.72
CA SER A 669 0.02 -10.24 52.89
C SER A 669 0.97 -9.08 52.55
N LEU A 670 1.69 -9.12 51.41
CA LEU A 670 2.50 -7.99 50.95
C LEU A 670 1.65 -6.89 50.32
N ILE A 671 0.60 -7.25 49.56
CA ILE A 671 -0.36 -6.27 49.02
C ILE A 671 -1.08 -5.54 50.16
N GLU A 672 -1.51 -6.27 51.19
CA GLU A 672 -2.14 -5.71 52.41
C GLU A 672 -1.23 -4.75 53.18
N LYS A 673 0.09 -4.91 53.07
CA LYS A 673 1.11 -4.03 53.67
C LYS A 673 1.55 -2.86 52.77
N GLY A 674 1.12 -2.84 51.51
CA GLY A 674 1.61 -1.89 50.50
C GLY A 674 3.06 -2.15 50.03
N SER A 675 3.64 -3.31 50.36
CA SER A 675 5.03 -3.67 50.06
C SER A 675 5.20 -4.11 48.60
N LEU A 676 4.96 -3.19 47.65
CA LEU A 676 4.98 -3.48 46.22
C LEU A 676 6.40 -3.78 45.68
N GLU A 677 7.44 -3.24 46.31
CA GLU A 677 8.84 -3.45 45.90
C GLU A 677 9.27 -4.92 46.09
N GLU A 678 9.00 -5.52 47.27
CA GLU A 678 9.20 -6.96 47.53
C GLU A 678 8.49 -7.88 46.52
N LEU A 679 7.35 -7.43 45.98
CA LEU A 679 6.60 -8.15 44.97
C LEU A 679 7.21 -7.98 43.56
N TYR A 680 7.68 -6.76 43.23
CA TYR A 680 8.28 -6.44 41.94
C TYR A 680 9.65 -7.10 41.73
N GLU A 681 10.43 -7.29 42.80
CA GLU A 681 11.65 -8.11 42.76
C GLU A 681 11.40 -9.59 42.37
N LYS A 682 10.15 -10.05 42.43
CA LYS A 682 9.74 -11.43 42.11
C LYS A 682 8.75 -11.46 40.94
N ASP A 683 8.59 -10.34 40.22
CA ASP A 683 7.84 -10.29 38.98
C ASP A 683 8.63 -10.93 37.84
N GLN A 684 8.03 -11.91 37.17
CA GLN A 684 8.69 -12.65 36.09
C GLN A 684 9.06 -11.75 34.89
N LEU A 685 8.31 -10.68 34.58
CA LEU A 685 8.69 -9.82 33.46
C LEU A 685 9.96 -9.03 33.80
N ASN A 686 10.01 -8.40 34.97
CA ASN A 686 11.18 -7.71 35.51
C ASN A 686 12.43 -8.60 35.50
N LEU A 687 12.31 -9.85 35.99
CA LEU A 687 13.39 -10.83 36.00
C LEU A 687 13.85 -11.24 34.58
N GLN A 688 12.92 -11.46 33.64
CA GLN A 688 13.28 -11.89 32.28
C GLN A 688 13.83 -10.74 31.42
N ILE A 689 13.43 -9.48 31.68
CA ILE A 689 14.04 -8.27 31.09
C ILE A 689 15.45 -8.08 31.65
N SER A 690 15.63 -8.18 32.98
CA SER A 690 16.94 -8.07 33.64
C SER A 690 17.94 -9.12 33.16
N ALA A 691 17.46 -10.32 32.82
CA ALA A 691 18.25 -11.39 32.21
C ALA A 691 18.50 -11.23 30.70
N GLY A 692 17.96 -10.18 30.06
CA GLY A 692 18.12 -9.91 28.63
C GLY A 692 17.40 -10.89 27.69
N VAL A 693 16.50 -11.73 28.20
CA VAL A 693 15.86 -12.82 27.43
C VAL A 693 14.65 -12.35 26.62
N THR A 694 14.03 -11.24 27.05
CA THR A 694 12.78 -10.71 26.51
C THR A 694 12.78 -9.17 26.58
N PHE A 695 12.06 -8.51 25.67
CA PHE A 695 11.96 -7.04 25.57
C PHE A 695 13.30 -6.27 25.68
N GLN A 696 14.31 -6.67 24.89
CA GLN A 696 15.64 -6.04 24.87
C GLN A 696 15.60 -4.55 24.49
N ASP A 697 16.26 -3.73 25.31
CA ASP A 697 16.28 -2.26 25.29
C ASP A 697 14.90 -1.60 25.37
N TYR A 698 13.91 -2.27 25.98
CA TYR A 698 12.67 -1.65 26.43
C TYR A 698 12.77 -1.26 27.92
N PHE A 699 12.07 -0.18 28.27
CA PHE A 699 11.94 0.34 29.62
C PHE A 699 10.51 0.15 30.15
N GLU A 700 10.38 0.08 31.47
CA GLU A 700 9.10 0.13 32.20
C GLU A 700 9.18 1.22 33.28
N GLY A 701 8.04 1.83 33.61
CA GLY A 701 7.95 2.80 34.69
C GLY A 701 7.88 2.14 36.07
N PRO A 702 8.19 2.87 37.15
CA PRO A 702 8.04 2.36 38.51
C PRO A 702 6.57 2.00 38.80
N ILE A 703 6.31 0.71 39.06
CA ILE A 703 4.97 0.20 39.32
C ILE A 703 4.53 0.61 40.73
N THR A 704 3.76 1.69 40.80
CA THR A 704 3.24 2.29 42.04
C THR A 704 1.80 1.85 42.37
N PHE A 705 1.27 0.87 41.63
CA PHE A 705 -0.12 0.38 41.74
C PHE A 705 -0.16 -1.13 42.03
N PRO A 706 -1.18 -1.62 42.75
CA PRO A 706 -1.27 -3.03 43.14
C PRO A 706 -1.50 -3.96 41.93
N PRO A 707 -1.24 -5.28 42.07
CA PRO A 707 -1.42 -6.27 41.00
C PRO A 707 -2.79 -6.22 40.31
N THR A 708 -2.80 -6.07 38.99
CA THR A 708 -4.00 -5.81 38.18
C THR A 708 -4.89 -7.04 37.98
N TYR A 709 -4.33 -8.22 38.18
CA TYR A 709 -4.98 -9.52 38.11
C TYR A 709 -4.84 -10.22 39.47
N ARG A 710 -5.78 -11.03 39.98
CA ARG A 710 -7.12 -11.35 39.45
C ARG A 710 -8.18 -10.96 40.47
N TYR A 711 -9.22 -10.25 40.05
CA TYR A 711 -10.31 -9.79 40.90
C TYR A 711 -11.60 -10.62 40.74
N ASN A 712 -12.44 -10.65 41.77
CA ASN A 712 -13.82 -11.05 41.63
C ASN A 712 -14.60 -9.93 40.92
N ASN A 713 -15.18 -10.22 39.74
CA ASN A 713 -15.94 -9.27 38.92
C ASN A 713 -16.91 -8.42 39.75
N GLY A 714 -16.88 -7.10 39.56
CA GLY A 714 -17.70 -6.11 40.28
C GLY A 714 -17.10 -5.63 41.60
N THR A 715 -16.02 -6.24 42.10
CA THR A 715 -15.44 -5.98 43.42
C THR A 715 -13.93 -5.73 43.36
N ASP A 716 -13.35 -5.18 44.42
CA ASP A 716 -11.89 -5.06 44.59
C ASP A 716 -11.28 -6.22 45.40
N VAL A 717 -12.01 -7.33 45.54
CA VAL A 717 -11.54 -8.54 46.24
C VAL A 717 -10.79 -9.44 45.24
N TYR A 718 -9.58 -9.87 45.59
CA TYR A 718 -8.79 -10.81 44.77
C TYR A 718 -9.38 -12.23 44.78
N ASP A 719 -9.34 -12.90 43.62
CA ASP A 719 -9.96 -14.19 43.28
C ASP A 719 -10.13 -15.14 44.47
N THR A 720 -11.40 -15.38 44.83
CA THR A 720 -11.84 -16.30 45.90
C THR A 720 -12.50 -17.57 45.35
N SER A 721 -12.41 -17.84 44.04
CA SER A 721 -12.86 -19.10 43.45
C SER A 721 -11.97 -20.27 43.87
N GLU A 722 -12.42 -21.51 43.64
CA GLU A 722 -11.65 -22.74 43.89
C GLU A 722 -10.26 -22.73 43.24
N LYS A 723 -10.08 -21.97 42.14
CA LYS A 723 -8.81 -21.83 41.42
C LYS A 723 -7.86 -20.82 42.07
N ARG A 724 -8.34 -20.05 43.05
CA ARG A 724 -7.64 -19.08 43.94
C ARG A 724 -6.36 -18.53 43.31
N ARG A 725 -6.49 -17.80 42.21
CA ARG A 725 -5.33 -17.32 41.46
C ARG A 725 -4.49 -16.37 42.31
N ILE A 726 -3.17 -16.59 42.31
CA ILE A 726 -2.18 -15.67 42.87
C ILE A 726 -2.27 -14.34 42.10
N PRO A 727 -2.33 -13.19 42.79
CA PRO A 727 -2.29 -11.87 42.14
C PRO A 727 -1.02 -11.64 41.31
N ALA A 728 -1.13 -10.88 40.23
CA ALA A 728 -0.02 -10.57 39.31
C ALA A 728 -0.24 -9.26 38.52
N TRP A 729 0.85 -8.62 38.09
CA TRP A 729 0.83 -7.55 37.10
C TRP A 729 0.88 -8.14 35.68
N CYS A 730 -0.25 -8.71 35.25
CA CYS A 730 -0.43 -9.24 33.90
C CYS A 730 -0.46 -8.14 32.83
N ASP A 731 -1.07 -7.00 33.17
CA ASP A 731 -1.33 -5.86 32.28
C ASP A 731 -0.17 -4.86 32.38
N ARG A 732 0.55 -4.62 31.28
CA ARG A 732 1.82 -3.86 31.27
C ARG A 732 1.93 -2.88 30.10
N VAL A 733 2.80 -1.89 30.23
CA VAL A 733 3.15 -0.90 29.20
C VAL A 733 4.66 -0.65 29.20
N LEU A 734 5.33 -1.11 28.13
CA LEU A 734 6.76 -0.93 27.88
C LEU A 734 7.00 0.04 26.73
N TRP A 735 8.17 0.68 26.67
CA TRP A 735 8.56 1.51 25.52
C TRP A 735 10.05 1.40 25.17
N LYS A 736 10.39 1.81 23.95
CA LYS A 736 11.76 1.90 23.43
C LYS A 736 11.91 3.14 22.54
N GLY A 737 13.07 3.78 22.62
CA GLY A 737 13.39 5.04 21.91
C GLY A 737 13.54 6.22 22.86
N GLU A 738 14.63 6.96 22.74
CA GLU A 738 15.04 8.05 23.64
C GLU A 738 14.10 9.27 23.57
N ILE A 739 13.37 9.42 22.48
CA ILE A 739 12.39 10.50 22.27
C ILE A 739 11.08 10.33 23.07
N LEU A 740 10.96 9.29 23.91
CA LEU A 740 9.80 9.00 24.76
C LEU A 740 10.14 9.15 26.24
N ASN A 741 9.57 10.17 26.88
CA ASN A 741 9.60 10.33 28.34
C ASN A 741 8.26 9.87 28.94
N GLN A 742 8.25 8.91 29.88
CA GLN A 742 7.03 8.49 30.56
C GLN A 742 6.76 9.39 31.78
N VAL A 743 5.64 10.12 31.76
CA VAL A 743 5.27 11.10 32.81
C VAL A 743 4.19 10.60 33.77
N GLU A 744 3.50 9.51 33.44
CA GLU A 744 2.58 8.80 34.33
C GLU A 744 2.44 7.33 33.92
N TYR A 745 2.31 6.44 34.90
CA TYR A 745 2.00 5.02 34.71
C TYR A 745 1.13 4.55 35.90
N ASN A 746 -0.11 4.13 35.66
CA ASN A 746 -1.07 3.85 36.74
C ASN A 746 -2.23 2.95 36.28
N THR A 747 -3.01 2.44 37.24
CA THR A 747 -4.27 1.71 37.03
C THR A 747 -5.49 2.65 37.16
N ALA A 748 -6.65 2.24 36.61
CA ALA A 748 -7.92 2.93 36.82
C ALA A 748 -9.00 2.02 37.45
N PRO A 749 -9.98 2.58 38.21
CA PRO A 749 -10.88 1.80 39.07
C PRO A 749 -12.11 1.20 38.36
N LEU A 750 -11.96 0.70 37.12
CA LEU A 750 -13.05 -0.03 36.43
C LEU A 750 -13.09 -1.48 36.92
N LYS A 751 -14.28 -1.95 37.35
CA LYS A 751 -14.44 -3.22 38.09
C LYS A 751 -15.21 -4.31 37.35
N PHE A 752 -15.62 -4.08 36.09
CA PHE A 752 -16.48 -5.03 35.36
C PHE A 752 -15.73 -6.26 34.81
N SER A 753 -14.40 -6.25 34.82
CA SER A 753 -13.52 -7.38 34.49
C SER A 753 -12.84 -7.94 35.76
N ASP A 754 -12.23 -9.13 35.65
CA ASP A 754 -11.31 -9.67 36.66
C ASP A 754 -9.87 -9.15 36.51
N HIS A 755 -9.62 -8.29 35.53
CA HIS A 755 -8.46 -7.42 35.44
C HIS A 755 -8.80 -5.97 35.89
N ARG A 756 -7.77 -5.14 36.05
CA ARG A 756 -7.88 -3.67 36.14
C ARG A 756 -7.22 -3.03 34.91
N PRO A 757 -7.84 -1.99 34.32
CA PRO A 757 -7.25 -1.28 33.18
C PRO A 757 -6.02 -0.46 33.62
N VAL A 758 -4.96 -0.54 32.81
CA VAL A 758 -3.72 0.20 33.01
C VAL A 758 -3.60 1.31 31.96
N TYR A 759 -3.00 2.43 32.32
CA TYR A 759 -2.63 3.49 31.38
C TYR A 759 -1.24 4.06 31.67
N ALA A 760 -0.61 4.60 30.63
CA ALA A 760 0.58 5.41 30.73
C ALA A 760 0.43 6.67 29.88
N VAL A 761 1.12 7.72 30.29
CA VAL A 761 1.22 8.99 29.56
C VAL A 761 2.67 9.22 29.21
N PHE A 762 2.92 9.47 27.93
CA PHE A 762 4.24 9.80 27.39
C PHE A 762 4.24 11.22 26.85
N GLU A 763 5.37 11.88 27.00
CA GLU A 763 5.74 13.07 26.24
C GLU A 763 6.76 12.66 25.19
N CYS A 764 6.43 12.91 23.92
CA CYS A 764 7.16 12.44 22.76
C CYS A 764 7.71 13.64 21.97
N ALA A 765 9.01 13.64 21.71
CA ALA A 765 9.68 14.67 20.93
C ALA A 765 9.48 14.41 19.43
N ILE A 766 8.62 15.20 18.77
CA ILE A 766 8.38 15.11 17.33
C ILE A 766 9.31 16.04 16.58
N LEU A 767 10.23 15.46 15.80
CA LEU A 767 11.04 16.17 14.81
C LEU A 767 10.20 16.61 13.61
N THR A 768 10.33 17.88 13.23
CA THR A 768 9.74 18.47 12.02
C THR A 768 10.84 19.23 11.25
N VAL A 769 11.01 18.90 9.97
CA VAL A 769 12.01 19.48 9.06
C VAL A 769 11.35 20.42 8.07
N ASP A 770 11.83 21.66 7.98
CA ASP A 770 11.46 22.59 6.91
C ASP A 770 12.31 22.29 5.66
N GLU A 771 11.79 21.41 4.82
CA GLU A 771 12.38 21.06 3.52
C GLU A 771 12.53 22.30 2.59
N GLY A 772 11.70 23.34 2.75
CA GLY A 772 11.77 24.57 1.97
C GLY A 772 12.85 25.56 2.43
N LEU A 773 13.19 25.57 3.73
CA LEU A 773 14.38 26.24 4.24
C LEU A 773 15.65 25.45 3.91
N LYS A 774 15.64 24.14 4.17
CA LYS A 774 16.73 23.20 3.85
C LYS A 774 17.14 23.27 2.37
N ALA A 775 16.18 23.32 1.44
CA ALA A 775 16.46 23.44 0.01
C ALA A 775 17.12 24.79 -0.37
N ARG A 776 16.65 25.92 0.21
CA ARG A 776 17.27 27.24 0.01
C ARG A 776 18.69 27.29 0.57
N LEU A 777 18.85 26.83 1.80
CA LEU A 777 20.14 26.81 2.51
C LEU A 777 21.15 25.89 1.79
N SER A 778 20.69 24.77 1.22
CA SER A 778 21.50 23.91 0.34
C SER A 778 21.94 24.63 -0.94
N HIS A 779 21.05 25.37 -1.60
CA HIS A 779 21.38 26.13 -2.81
C HIS A 779 22.33 27.30 -2.51
N GLU A 780 22.09 28.07 -1.45
CA GLU A 780 22.96 29.17 -0.99
C GLU A 780 24.39 28.69 -0.69
N LEU A 781 24.52 27.54 -0.01
CA LEU A 781 25.83 26.93 0.26
C LEU A 781 26.51 26.40 -1.00
N TYR A 782 25.76 25.78 -1.92
CA TYR A 782 26.32 25.32 -3.19
C TYR A 782 26.87 26.47 -4.03
N GLU A 783 26.10 27.56 -4.16
CA GLU A 783 26.51 28.77 -4.88
C GLU A 783 27.73 29.47 -4.24
N LYS A 784 27.82 29.49 -2.90
CA LYS A 784 28.98 29.99 -2.14
C LYS A 784 30.25 29.21 -2.46
N HIS A 785 30.19 27.87 -2.39
CA HIS A 785 31.36 27.02 -2.63
C HIS A 785 31.77 26.95 -4.11
N LYS A 786 30.79 26.95 -5.04
CA LYS A 786 31.05 27.08 -6.49
C LYS A 786 31.86 28.35 -6.82
N LYS A 787 31.43 29.51 -6.31
CA LYS A 787 32.11 30.80 -6.53
C LYS A 787 33.50 30.89 -5.90
N ALA A 788 33.72 30.19 -4.77
CA ALA A 788 35.05 30.07 -4.17
C ALA A 788 36.02 29.28 -5.06
N ILE A 789 35.53 28.24 -5.77
CA ILE A 789 36.34 27.47 -6.73
C ILE A 789 36.62 28.32 -7.98
N GLU A 790 35.60 28.97 -8.55
CA GLU A 790 35.73 29.86 -9.72
C GLU A 790 36.73 31.03 -9.47
N THR A 791 36.71 31.64 -8.28
CA THR A 791 37.69 32.68 -7.90
C THR A 791 39.09 32.14 -7.61
N THR A 792 39.22 30.88 -7.18
CA THR A 792 40.52 30.23 -7.01
C THR A 792 41.14 29.89 -8.37
N SER A 793 40.36 29.34 -9.31
CA SER A 793 40.81 29.04 -10.68
C SER A 793 41.28 30.29 -11.43
N SER A 794 40.51 31.38 -11.36
CA SER A 794 40.83 32.65 -12.05
C SER A 794 42.04 33.41 -11.47
N HIS A 795 42.59 32.98 -10.32
CA HIS A 795 43.90 33.44 -9.83
C HIS A 795 45.10 32.61 -10.35
N SER A 796 44.85 31.51 -11.06
CA SER A 796 45.89 30.69 -11.71
C SER A 796 46.17 31.07 -13.17
N GLU A 797 45.25 31.79 -13.82
CA GLU A 797 45.34 32.10 -15.26
C GLU A 797 46.28 33.26 -15.57
N SER A 798 47.57 32.94 -15.69
CA SER A 798 48.55 33.79 -16.38
C SER A 798 49.35 33.03 -17.44
N GLY A 799 48.73 32.05 -18.10
CA GLY A 799 49.30 31.47 -19.32
C GLY A 799 48.65 30.20 -19.88
N ARG A 800 48.12 30.33 -21.10
CA ARG A 800 47.77 29.29 -22.10
C ARG A 800 46.38 28.66 -22.05
N THR A 801 45.79 28.62 -23.25
CA THR A 801 44.46 28.14 -23.59
C THR A 801 44.42 26.61 -23.73
N GLU A 802 44.14 25.88 -22.65
CA GLU A 802 43.78 24.44 -22.67
C GLU A 802 42.54 24.17 -21.80
N GLU A 803 41.43 24.85 -22.16
CA GLU A 803 40.17 24.99 -21.41
C GLU A 803 39.34 23.70 -21.21
N VAL A 804 39.93 22.51 -21.45
CA VAL A 804 39.30 21.18 -21.28
C VAL A 804 40.21 20.20 -20.51
N GLY A 805 41.41 20.62 -20.09
CA GLY A 805 42.40 19.73 -19.46
C GLY A 805 42.29 19.60 -17.94
N LEU A 806 42.09 20.71 -17.23
CA LEU A 806 42.57 20.85 -15.84
C LEU A 806 41.65 20.33 -14.73
N ILE A 807 40.39 19.98 -15.02
CA ILE A 807 39.48 19.36 -14.03
C ILE A 807 39.86 17.89 -13.74
N ARG A 808 40.75 17.28 -14.55
CA ARG A 808 41.16 15.87 -14.38
C ARG A 808 42.00 15.57 -13.13
N ASP A 809 42.70 16.55 -12.58
CA ASP A 809 43.55 16.37 -11.39
C ASP A 809 42.80 16.66 -10.07
N VAL A 810 41.47 16.80 -10.12
CA VAL A 810 40.62 16.93 -8.93
C VAL A 810 40.52 15.61 -8.17
N TYR A 811 41.52 15.37 -7.32
CA TYR A 811 41.53 14.52 -6.13
C TYR A 811 40.66 13.24 -6.20
N THR A 812 41.19 12.17 -6.80
CA THR A 812 40.56 10.84 -6.71
C THR A 812 40.51 10.39 -5.25
N PRO A 813 39.33 10.14 -4.64
CA PRO A 813 39.24 9.73 -3.25
C PRO A 813 39.98 8.40 -2.98
N PRO A 814 40.67 8.25 -1.83
CA PRO A 814 41.38 7.01 -1.50
C PRO A 814 40.46 5.77 -1.58
N GLY A 815 40.77 4.87 -2.51
CA GLY A 815 40.02 3.62 -2.74
C GLY A 815 39.05 3.63 -3.92
N LEU A 816 38.89 4.74 -4.66
CA LEU A 816 38.20 4.73 -5.95
C LEU A 816 39.19 4.56 -7.13
N PRO A 817 38.84 3.79 -8.18
CA PRO A 817 39.67 3.66 -9.36
C PRO A 817 39.71 4.96 -10.17
N PRO A 818 40.77 5.20 -10.97
CA PRO A 818 40.86 6.37 -11.84
C PRO A 818 39.72 6.41 -12.87
N ALA A 819 39.35 7.60 -13.32
CA ALA A 819 38.27 7.78 -14.30
C ALA A 819 38.53 6.99 -15.59
N SER A 820 37.53 6.23 -16.05
CA SER A 820 37.63 5.44 -17.28
C SER A 820 37.81 6.32 -18.53
N SER A 821 38.54 5.80 -19.50
CA SER A 821 38.79 6.39 -20.81
C SER A 821 38.46 5.39 -21.92
N ASP A 822 38.48 5.83 -23.19
CA ASP A 822 38.30 4.92 -24.33
C ASP A 822 39.34 3.79 -24.40
N ARG A 823 40.52 3.99 -23.79
CA ARG A 823 41.65 3.05 -23.78
C ARG A 823 41.71 2.14 -22.55
N HIS A 824 41.10 2.55 -21.43
CA HIS A 824 41.14 1.82 -20.16
C HIS A 824 39.82 2.03 -19.41
N LYS A 825 39.12 0.93 -19.10
CA LYS A 825 37.80 0.92 -18.49
C LYS A 825 37.87 0.10 -17.22
N TRP A 826 37.89 0.75 -16.06
CA TRP A 826 38.17 0.09 -14.77
C TRP A 826 37.19 -1.03 -14.42
N TRP A 827 35.98 -1.02 -14.99
CA TRP A 827 34.99 -2.07 -14.81
C TRP A 827 35.24 -3.34 -15.66
N LEU A 828 36.27 -3.35 -16.50
CA LEU A 828 36.76 -4.51 -17.26
C LEU A 828 38.01 -5.15 -16.67
N ASP A 829 38.60 -4.54 -15.63
CA ASP A 829 39.73 -5.11 -14.91
C ASP A 829 39.26 -6.29 -14.03
N ASP A 830 40.17 -7.21 -13.73
CA ASP A 830 39.86 -8.51 -13.14
C ASP A 830 39.23 -8.39 -11.73
N GLU A 831 38.34 -9.32 -11.35
CA GLU A 831 37.37 -9.11 -10.25
C GLU A 831 37.97 -8.96 -8.83
N ARG A 832 39.30 -9.01 -8.70
CA ARG A 832 40.04 -9.02 -7.44
C ARG A 832 40.28 -7.65 -6.82
N ASP A 833 40.33 -6.57 -7.62
CA ASP A 833 40.69 -5.23 -7.16
C ASP A 833 39.46 -4.30 -6.92
N ARG A 834 38.26 -4.87 -6.79
CA ARG A 834 37.02 -4.11 -6.49
C ARG A 834 36.97 -3.68 -5.02
N ILE A 835 37.63 -2.57 -4.72
CA ILE A 835 37.47 -1.85 -3.45
C ILE A 835 36.04 -1.30 -3.38
N TYR A 836 35.21 -1.87 -2.51
CA TYR A 836 33.92 -1.28 -2.15
C TYR A 836 34.16 -0.21 -1.07
N PRO A 837 33.70 1.04 -1.24
CA PRO A 837 33.82 2.06 -0.20
C PRO A 837 33.03 1.63 1.04
N SER A 838 33.67 1.67 2.21
CA SER A 838 33.04 1.34 3.49
C SER A 838 31.94 2.35 3.83
N ASN A 839 30.73 1.84 4.07
CA ASN A 839 29.54 2.64 4.32
C ASN A 839 29.74 3.57 5.54
N PRO A 840 29.54 4.90 5.44
CA PRO A 840 29.82 5.87 6.51
C PRO A 840 28.72 5.86 7.60
N SER A 841 28.51 4.71 8.24
CA SER A 841 27.48 4.52 9.29
C SER A 841 27.71 3.27 10.16
N ARG A 842 28.97 2.97 10.54
CA ARG A 842 29.28 2.06 11.66
C ARG A 842 30.48 2.53 12.50
N SER A 843 30.21 2.85 13.76
CA SER A 843 31.19 3.06 14.81
C SER A 843 31.59 1.73 15.46
N ASP A 844 32.18 0.82 14.68
CA ASP A 844 32.57 -0.50 15.17
C ASP A 844 33.73 -0.40 16.19
N ARG A 845 33.50 -0.95 17.38
CA ARG A 845 34.47 -0.96 18.49
C ARG A 845 35.47 -2.11 18.33
N SER A 846 36.73 -1.74 18.10
CA SER A 846 37.95 -2.44 18.55
C SER A 846 38.06 -3.97 18.42
N SER A 847 39.02 -4.42 17.61
CA SER A 847 39.95 -5.49 18.01
C SER A 847 41.31 -5.33 17.30
N ASN A 848 42.39 -5.69 17.99
CA ASN A 848 43.77 -5.71 17.47
C ASN A 848 44.22 -7.16 17.27
N ASP A 849 45.04 -7.39 16.23
CA ASP A 849 46.25 -8.26 16.19
C ASP A 849 46.48 -8.83 14.77
N ALA A 850 47.71 -9.08 14.28
CA ALA A 850 49.05 -8.56 14.59
C ALA A 850 50.06 -9.06 13.52
N LYS A 851 51.24 -8.40 13.41
CA LYS A 851 52.48 -8.83 12.68
C LYS A 851 52.45 -8.64 11.14
N SER A 852 53.55 -8.35 10.42
CA SER A 852 54.99 -8.16 10.80
C SER A 852 55.79 -7.29 9.82
N ALA A 853 56.81 -6.58 10.34
CA ALA A 853 58.04 -6.06 9.66
C ALA A 853 57.85 -5.00 8.53
N SER A 854 58.69 -3.96 8.39
CA SER A 854 60.09 -3.74 8.83
C SER A 854 60.42 -2.24 9.06
N LEU A 855 61.64 -1.93 9.55
CA LEU A 855 62.15 -0.57 9.85
C LEU A 855 63.07 -0.04 8.71
N PRO A 856 63.26 1.29 8.60
CA PRO A 856 64.49 1.86 9.17
C PRO A 856 64.37 3.22 9.90
N HIS A 857 65.32 3.43 10.82
CA HIS A 857 65.55 4.55 11.74
C HIS A 857 65.26 6.01 11.31
N ARG A 858 64.81 6.81 12.30
CA ARG A 858 65.60 7.99 12.76
C ARG A 858 65.44 8.25 14.27
N ARG A 859 66.43 8.94 14.85
CA ARG A 859 66.56 9.30 16.29
C ARG A 859 65.60 10.49 16.62
N LEU A 860 65.23 10.83 17.87
CA LEU A 860 66.02 11.06 19.10
C LEU A 860 65.10 11.15 20.36
N ALA A 861 65.67 11.12 21.58
CA ALA A 861 65.10 11.57 22.88
C ALA A 861 63.79 10.87 23.38
N SER A 862 63.78 10.07 24.46
CA SER A 862 63.87 10.39 25.92
C SER A 862 62.68 11.22 26.46
N SER A 863 62.04 10.90 27.59
CA SER A 863 62.49 10.13 28.78
C SER A 863 61.36 9.49 29.61
N ASP A 864 61.69 8.41 30.33
CA ASP A 864 61.20 7.97 31.67
C ASP A 864 59.68 7.69 31.90
N ASN A 865 59.31 6.42 32.19
CA ASN A 865 59.03 5.83 33.52
C ASN A 865 57.66 6.25 34.12
N VAL A 866 56.80 5.40 34.70
CA VAL A 866 57.00 4.27 35.64
C VAL A 866 55.98 3.12 35.41
N ALA A 867 56.22 1.93 35.97
CA ALA A 867 55.35 0.73 35.95
C ALA A 867 55.40 -0.01 37.33
N PRO A 868 54.94 -1.27 37.50
CA PRO A 868 53.55 -1.76 37.49
C PRO A 868 53.18 -2.68 38.69
N LEU A 869 51.90 -3.10 38.79
CA LEU A 869 51.36 -4.27 39.55
C LEU A 869 50.11 -4.78 38.79
N LYS A 870 49.80 -6.05 38.48
CA LYS A 870 50.06 -7.42 39.03
C LYS A 870 49.48 -7.65 40.43
N SER A 871 48.79 -8.76 40.77
CA SER A 871 48.48 -10.06 40.09
C SER A 871 46.95 -10.31 40.00
N GLY A 872 46.35 -11.30 39.30
CA GLY A 872 46.54 -12.77 39.31
C GLY A 872 45.81 -13.40 40.51
N ILE A 873 45.18 -14.59 40.50
CA ILE A 873 45.34 -15.88 39.75
C ILE A 873 43.94 -16.58 39.72
N LEU A 874 43.37 -17.04 38.59
CA LEU A 874 43.47 -18.36 37.90
C LEU A 874 42.88 -19.60 38.65
N LEU A 875 42.49 -20.61 37.84
CA LEU A 875 42.09 -22.02 38.11
C LEU A 875 40.59 -22.34 38.03
N ASP A 876 40.16 -23.54 37.61
CA ASP A 876 40.55 -24.35 36.43
C ASP A 876 39.57 -25.52 36.23
N LEU A 877 39.41 -26.02 34.99
CA LEU A 877 38.80 -27.32 34.62
C LEU A 877 37.31 -27.53 35.06
N ASP A 878 36.53 -28.49 34.54
CA ASP A 878 36.69 -29.46 33.44
C ASP A 878 35.32 -29.76 32.79
N PHE A 879 35.28 -30.38 31.59
CA PHE A 879 34.33 -31.48 31.23
C PHE A 879 34.34 -31.85 29.73
N THR A 880 34.56 -33.16 29.51
CA THR A 880 34.43 -33.96 28.28
C THR A 880 32.95 -34.42 28.05
N GLU A 881 32.48 -35.00 26.92
CA GLU A 881 33.12 -35.49 25.67
C GLU A 881 32.13 -35.63 24.48
N TYR A 882 32.70 -35.76 23.26
CA TYR A 882 32.22 -36.32 21.96
C TYR A 882 30.78 -36.20 21.37
N GLY A 883 30.75 -35.91 20.06
CA GLY A 883 29.61 -36.12 19.14
C GLY A 883 29.90 -35.74 17.67
N ASN A 884 30.60 -36.60 16.91
CA ASN A 884 31.14 -36.27 15.57
C ASN A 884 30.09 -36.17 14.43
N VAL A 885 30.20 -35.12 13.58
CA VAL A 885 29.73 -35.11 12.19
C VAL A 885 30.75 -34.37 11.29
N LEU A 886 31.03 -34.89 10.10
CA LEU A 886 32.03 -34.37 9.15
C LEU A 886 31.51 -33.22 8.27
N PRO A 887 32.36 -32.24 7.90
CA PRO A 887 32.04 -31.25 6.87
C PRO A 887 32.26 -31.83 5.46
N LEU A 888 31.25 -31.69 4.58
CA LEU A 888 31.32 -32.11 3.18
C LEU A 888 31.25 -30.88 2.24
N ALA A 889 32.17 -30.81 1.29
CA ALA A 889 32.41 -29.62 0.47
C ALA A 889 31.85 -29.73 -0.95
N LYS A 890 31.62 -28.55 -1.57
CA LYS A 890 31.58 -28.29 -3.02
C LYS A 890 30.86 -29.32 -3.91
N ARG A 891 29.54 -29.15 -4.12
CA ARG A 891 28.84 -29.66 -5.32
C ARG A 891 27.48 -28.99 -5.53
N GLU A 892 27.42 -27.94 -6.36
CA GLU A 892 26.19 -27.55 -7.11
C GLU A 892 26.43 -26.53 -8.24
N THR A 893 27.49 -26.73 -9.05
CA THR A 893 27.80 -25.89 -10.23
C THR A 893 28.07 -26.74 -11.48
N SER A 894 27.15 -27.66 -11.81
CA SER A 894 27.20 -28.46 -13.05
C SER A 894 25.83 -29.05 -13.43
N ALA A 895 24.84 -28.20 -13.71
CA ALA A 895 23.49 -28.62 -14.11
C ALA A 895 22.77 -27.65 -15.09
N MET A 896 23.52 -26.79 -15.78
CA MET A 896 22.98 -25.83 -16.77
C MET A 896 23.87 -25.69 -18.03
N GLN A 897 24.39 -26.81 -18.55
CA GLN A 897 25.19 -26.79 -19.79
C GLN A 897 24.99 -28.03 -20.69
N GLU A 898 23.82 -28.68 -20.59
CA GLU A 898 23.32 -29.66 -21.57
C GLU A 898 21.82 -29.42 -21.76
N LEU A 899 21.42 -28.87 -22.92
CA LEU A 899 20.08 -28.87 -23.57
C LEU A 899 19.98 -27.80 -24.69
N VAL A 900 21.07 -27.57 -25.43
CA VAL A 900 21.07 -26.72 -26.64
C VAL A 900 21.72 -27.47 -27.80
N GLU A 901 21.14 -28.62 -28.16
CA GLU A 901 21.20 -29.23 -29.50
C GLU A 901 20.21 -30.43 -29.57
N LEU A 902 20.05 -31.02 -30.76
CA LEU A 902 19.07 -32.07 -31.13
C LEU A 902 17.63 -31.61 -31.40
N SER A 903 17.47 -30.91 -32.52
CA SER A 903 16.22 -30.83 -33.27
C SER A 903 16.03 -32.05 -34.19
N GLU A 904 15.35 -33.11 -33.74
CA GLU A 904 14.74 -34.09 -34.66
C GLU A 904 13.61 -34.90 -33.99
N THR A 905 12.67 -35.43 -34.79
CA THR A 905 11.43 -36.04 -34.28
C THR A 905 11.31 -37.53 -34.56
N PRO A 906 10.92 -38.33 -33.55
CA PRO A 906 10.13 -39.54 -33.77
C PRO A 906 8.84 -39.60 -32.91
N LYS A 907 7.86 -40.38 -33.37
CA LYS A 907 6.51 -40.47 -32.77
C LYS A 907 6.41 -41.63 -31.76
N LYS A 908 5.86 -41.41 -30.55
CA LYS A 908 4.67 -42.13 -29.96
C LYS A 908 4.56 -42.09 -28.42
N LYS A 909 3.31 -42.24 -27.94
CA LYS A 909 2.82 -42.60 -26.59
C LYS A 909 3.09 -41.60 -25.44
N GLY A 910 2.01 -41.11 -24.83
CA GLY A 910 2.02 -40.40 -23.54
C GLY A 910 1.78 -41.33 -22.34
N PRO A 911 2.01 -40.85 -21.10
CA PRO A 911 1.87 -41.63 -19.87
C PRO A 911 0.40 -41.86 -19.43
N PRO A 912 0.14 -42.85 -18.55
CA PRO A 912 -1.21 -43.26 -18.16
C PRO A 912 -1.88 -42.33 -17.12
N VAL A 913 -3.21 -42.37 -17.09
CA VAL A 913 -4.08 -41.61 -16.16
C VAL A 913 -4.53 -42.51 -14.99
N PRO A 914 -4.47 -42.05 -13.72
CA PRO A 914 -5.00 -42.81 -12.57
C PRO A 914 -6.52 -42.98 -12.63
N GLN A 915 -7.01 -44.19 -12.31
CA GLN A 915 -8.45 -44.49 -12.29
C GLN A 915 -9.14 -44.05 -11.00
N LYS A 916 -10.45 -43.73 -11.09
CA LYS A 916 -11.34 -43.60 -9.93
C LYS A 916 -11.84 -44.98 -9.49
N PRO A 917 -12.05 -45.24 -8.18
CA PRO A 917 -12.74 -46.44 -7.72
C PRO A 917 -14.23 -46.40 -8.13
N LEU A 918 -14.79 -47.55 -8.53
CA LEU A 918 -16.23 -47.71 -8.77
C LEU A 918 -16.93 -48.28 -7.52
N SER A 919 -18.14 -47.79 -7.25
CA SER A 919 -19.04 -48.34 -6.24
C SER A 919 -19.83 -49.53 -6.79
N LEU A 920 -19.82 -50.67 -6.07
CA LEU A 920 -20.68 -51.80 -6.36
C LEU A 920 -22.08 -51.60 -5.79
N THR A 921 -23.10 -51.80 -6.63
CA THR A 921 -24.51 -51.86 -6.23
C THR A 921 -24.92 -53.28 -5.84
N LYS A 922 -25.78 -53.40 -4.82
CA LYS A 922 -26.63 -54.57 -4.58
C LYS A 922 -28.03 -54.10 -4.17
N ASN A 923 -29.05 -54.73 -4.74
CA ASN A 923 -30.46 -54.56 -4.35
C ASN A 923 -31.01 -55.86 -3.73
N PRO A 924 -32.14 -55.82 -2.99
CA PRO A 924 -32.46 -56.83 -1.97
C PRO A 924 -33.48 -57.89 -2.41
N VAL A 925 -33.51 -59.01 -1.66
CA VAL A 925 -34.60 -60.00 -1.66
C VAL A 925 -34.80 -60.54 -0.21
N VAL A 926 -36.00 -60.32 0.35
CA VAL A 926 -36.95 -61.28 1.04
C VAL A 926 -36.29 -62.50 1.76
N ASP A 927 -36.54 -62.89 3.03
CA ASP A 927 -37.75 -62.88 3.90
C ASP A 927 -37.37 -63.24 5.40
N PRO A 928 -38.27 -63.65 6.35
CA PRO A 928 -39.47 -63.03 6.95
C PRO A 928 -39.48 -63.00 8.53
N ARG A 929 -40.65 -62.59 9.09
CA ARG A 929 -41.31 -63.03 10.35
C ARG A 929 -41.08 -62.28 11.70
N PHE A 930 -42.22 -61.77 12.22
CA PHE A 930 -42.64 -61.66 13.64
C PHE A 930 -41.94 -60.63 14.57
N LYS A 931 -42.56 -60.08 15.63
CA LYS A 931 -43.97 -59.69 15.94
C LYS A 931 -44.02 -59.01 17.34
N GLY A 932 -44.70 -57.86 17.47
CA GLY A 932 -45.61 -57.58 18.62
C GLY A 932 -45.18 -56.62 19.75
N LYS A 933 -46.21 -55.93 20.29
CA LYS A 933 -46.24 -55.00 21.46
C LYS A 933 -45.49 -53.67 21.24
N GLY A 934 -45.95 -52.48 21.66
CA GLY A 934 -47.03 -52.04 22.59
C GLY A 934 -46.38 -51.13 23.67
N THR A 935 -46.87 -49.96 24.09
CA THR A 935 -48.22 -49.32 24.18
C THR A 935 -48.08 -47.77 24.11
N ALA A 936 -49.01 -46.98 23.53
CA ALA A 936 -50.18 -46.26 24.12
C ALA A 936 -49.85 -45.17 25.19
N MET A 937 -50.57 -44.05 25.42
CA MET A 937 -51.73 -43.35 24.79
C MET A 937 -51.94 -41.94 25.46
N ALA A 938 -52.72 -41.01 24.84
CA ALA A 938 -53.51 -39.87 25.43
C ALA A 938 -53.63 -38.69 24.40
N THR A 939 -54.78 -38.14 23.94
CA THR A 939 -55.95 -37.43 24.55
C THR A 939 -55.66 -36.00 25.07
N ARG A 940 -56.45 -34.93 24.84
CA ARG A 940 -57.72 -34.68 24.08
C ARG A 940 -57.85 -33.16 23.76
N ALA A 941 -58.86 -32.73 22.98
CA ALA A 941 -59.08 -31.33 22.54
C ALA A 941 -60.09 -30.50 23.40
N LEU A 942 -60.04 -29.16 23.26
CA LEU A 942 -61.06 -28.08 23.52
C LEU A 942 -60.38 -26.70 23.23
N GLY A 943 -61.03 -25.56 22.93
CA GLY A 943 -62.41 -25.31 22.49
C GLY A 943 -62.97 -23.89 22.81
N GLY A 944 -62.90 -22.91 21.88
CA GLY A 944 -63.62 -21.61 21.95
C GLY A 944 -62.97 -20.50 22.82
N THR A 945 -63.37 -19.20 22.79
CA THR A 945 -64.27 -18.38 21.92
C THR A 945 -64.03 -16.87 22.14
N ASN A 946 -64.16 -16.03 21.09
CA ASN A 946 -64.73 -14.64 21.07
C ASN A 946 -64.10 -13.51 21.95
N ALA A 947 -64.30 -12.20 21.73
CA ALA A 947 -64.68 -11.33 20.58
C ALA A 947 -64.58 -9.83 21.02
N ASP A 948 -64.57 -8.78 20.20
CA ASP A 948 -64.53 -8.69 18.72
C ASP A 948 -63.37 -7.75 18.25
N ASP A 949 -63.43 -6.55 17.62
CA ASP A 949 -64.51 -5.70 17.06
C ASP A 949 -64.00 -4.83 15.87
N SER A 950 -64.95 -4.19 15.18
CA SER A 950 -65.03 -3.13 14.16
C SER A 950 -63.78 -2.29 13.71
N THR A 951 -63.73 -1.68 12.52
CA THR A 951 -64.81 -1.15 11.63
C THR A 951 -64.51 -1.18 10.10
N TYR A 952 -65.58 -1.15 9.29
CA TYR A 952 -65.72 -0.59 7.92
C TYR A 952 -65.01 -1.17 6.65
N LYS A 953 -65.71 -2.16 6.05
CA LYS A 953 -66.10 -2.39 4.63
C LYS A 953 -65.47 -1.59 3.44
N PRO A 954 -65.11 -2.29 2.32
CA PRO A 954 -64.97 -1.77 0.94
C PRO A 954 -66.22 -2.03 0.06
N PRO A 955 -66.25 -1.61 -1.23
CA PRO A 955 -66.65 -2.58 -2.29
C PRO A 955 -66.10 -2.38 -3.73
N PHE A 956 -66.19 -3.48 -4.52
CA PHE A 956 -66.50 -3.58 -5.98
C PHE A 956 -65.39 -3.33 -7.06
N ARG A 957 -65.04 -4.33 -7.94
CA ARG A 957 -65.69 -4.89 -9.18
C ARG A 957 -65.22 -4.14 -10.46
N ARG A 958 -65.17 -4.65 -11.72
CA ARG A 958 -65.66 -5.81 -12.53
C ARG A 958 -64.69 -5.95 -13.78
N SER A 959 -64.65 -6.95 -14.69
CA SER A 959 -64.94 -8.40 -14.72
C SER A 959 -64.67 -9.06 -16.12
N THR A 960 -64.21 -10.33 -16.13
CA THR A 960 -64.45 -11.42 -17.15
C THR A 960 -63.99 -11.35 -18.63
N GLY A 961 -63.44 -12.47 -19.14
CA GLY A 961 -63.34 -12.83 -20.60
C GLY A 961 -62.01 -13.53 -20.96
N ARG A 962 -61.80 -14.87 -20.95
CA ARG A 962 -62.40 -16.05 -21.62
C ARG A 962 -62.16 -16.20 -23.15
N ARG A 963 -61.18 -17.07 -23.50
CA ARG A 963 -61.03 -17.83 -24.78
C ARG A 963 -60.71 -16.94 -26.02
N TRP A 964 -60.14 -17.42 -27.13
CA TRP A 964 -60.13 -18.77 -27.72
C TRP A 964 -58.74 -19.23 -28.25
N ALA A 965 -58.57 -20.55 -28.34
CA ALA A 965 -57.65 -21.27 -29.25
C ALA A 965 -58.50 -21.83 -30.43
N PRO A 966 -58.00 -22.48 -31.53
CA PRO A 966 -56.90 -23.47 -31.53
C PRO A 966 -56.12 -23.65 -32.89
N LYS A 967 -55.38 -24.79 -33.01
CA LYS A 967 -54.93 -25.47 -34.26
C LYS A 967 -53.79 -24.77 -35.06
N TYR A 968 -52.92 -25.47 -35.81
CA TYR A 968 -52.72 -26.92 -36.03
C TYR A 968 -51.23 -27.25 -36.39
N THR A 969 -50.91 -28.55 -36.30
CA THR A 969 -49.93 -29.42 -37.02
C THR A 969 -49.39 -28.95 -38.41
N VAL A 970 -48.25 -29.37 -39.00
CA VAL A 970 -47.20 -30.41 -38.70
C VAL A 970 -46.01 -30.37 -39.71
N LEU A 971 -44.81 -30.88 -39.31
CA LEU A 971 -43.63 -31.24 -40.16
C LEU A 971 -42.99 -30.11 -41.03
N GLU A 972 -41.80 -30.22 -41.64
CA GLU A 972 -40.81 -31.33 -41.85
C GLU A 972 -39.47 -31.04 -41.07
N ARG A 973 -38.56 -31.97 -40.71
CA ARG A 973 -37.72 -32.91 -41.50
C ARG A 973 -36.96 -32.17 -42.64
N ARG A 974 -35.64 -32.25 -42.87
CA ARG A 974 -34.48 -33.12 -42.53
C ARG A 974 -33.20 -32.25 -42.76
N SER A 975 -31.94 -32.61 -42.46
CA SER A 975 -31.31 -33.66 -41.63
C SER A 975 -29.83 -33.27 -41.43
N ILE A 976 -29.23 -33.61 -40.29
CA ILE A 976 -27.78 -33.47 -40.04
C ILE A 976 -27.02 -34.61 -40.74
N THR A 977 -25.85 -34.32 -41.31
CA THR A 977 -24.80 -35.32 -41.58
C THR A 977 -23.46 -34.82 -41.05
N ILE A 978 -22.87 -35.58 -40.12
CA ILE A 978 -21.52 -35.34 -39.59
C ILE A 978 -20.50 -35.96 -40.54
N ARG A 979 -19.34 -35.29 -40.71
CA ARG A 979 -18.08 -35.98 -41.02
C ARG A 979 -16.98 -35.48 -40.09
N GLU A 980 -16.12 -36.41 -39.72
CA GLU A 980 -15.03 -36.32 -38.76
C GLU A 980 -13.84 -37.11 -39.34
N VAL A 981 -12.67 -37.01 -38.71
CA VAL A 981 -11.45 -37.81 -38.98
C VAL A 981 -10.72 -37.51 -40.28
N ALA A 982 -9.72 -36.62 -40.18
CA ALA A 982 -8.31 -37.02 -40.31
C ALA A 982 -7.44 -36.13 -39.39
#